data_AF-A0A6I3WWP9-F1
#
_entry.id   AF-A0A6I3WWP9-F1
#
_cell.length_a   1.000
_cell.length_b   1.000
_cell.length_c   1.000
_cell.angle_alpha   90.00
_cell.angle_beta   90.00
_cell.angle_gamma   90.00
#
_symmetry.space_group_name_H-M   'P 1'
#
loop_
_entity.id
_entity.type
_entity.pdbx_description
1 polymer ?
#
loop_
_entity_poly.entity_id
_entity_poly.type
_entity_poly.pdbx_seq_one_letter_code
_entity_poly.pdbx_strand_id
1 'polypeptide(L)'
;MTHQHPDLADEQAFIDHAYDCLEKSRTDAWKLRNIHEGTLGGTVQARYERDVFDETLVNRLTQLDLGDAALVFGRIDRVSDVAPGDDSLTGRELVESFHIGRLAVADDHREPVVVDWRAPVAEPFYRATGREPMGLARRRHFAVQGRNLLGIEDELFGEGHLGVGQEDGVEAKPGAGLRGYSTLLAVLERGRTGQLGDIVATIQGEQDEIIRSPQAGVLVVQGGPGTGKTVVALHRAAYLLYTFRFPLEDQGVLVIGPNRVFLRYIERVLPSLGEAGVEQVVLADLVRDVTWGGHDAPLAARTKGDLRMSLVVDKAVTDRERPLREDLVVGFRTGYLRLRAQESVRIVRAAQRRFRRHNAARRWVESEVWSSMASTWRDAELTPAQVREGIRHLPEVRLALERMWPVLTPAELLHDLFGSKALLKLAAEKHLSEAEYLSLYRQRRDEIDSVRWSDSDIALLDEARSYLGSLPAKAGAPEEVDEIRTYGHIVIDEVQDFTPMQLRMASRRSLNGSMTVVGDIAQATGPLAPNTWDDIVRHLPDRKGSRVIGLSVGYRIPAQIMEVANRVMKAATPGLRPPTAVREGDDLPDFIHVPSADALGEAVAMETARLVSEIVDGNIAVVAPDPMVEMISAALTAASIKHGRATRTALETGVTVVPVSVVKGLELDGVVVVEPAAIVADELQGLRALYVALTRSTRRLSIVHAEPLPAAMLDES
;
A
#
# COMPACT_ATOMS: atom_id res chain seq x y z
N MET A 1 -16.56 -37.81 24.86
CA MET A 1 -17.35 -38.02 23.62
C MET A 1 -17.69 -36.64 23.10
N THR A 2 -16.97 -36.18 22.09
CA THR A 2 -17.25 -34.91 21.41
C THR A 2 -18.63 -35.04 20.77
N HIS A 3 -19.63 -34.33 21.30
CA HIS A 3 -20.93 -34.23 20.64
C HIS A 3 -20.71 -33.55 19.28
N GLN A 4 -20.64 -34.35 18.21
CA GLN A 4 -20.67 -33.83 16.85
C GLN A 4 -22.01 -33.12 16.65
N HIS A 5 -21.97 -31.95 16.03
CA HIS A 5 -23.16 -31.15 15.74
C HIS A 5 -24.14 -31.98 14.90
N PRO A 6 -25.46 -32.00 15.21
CA PRO A 6 -26.43 -32.89 14.54
C PRO A 6 -26.50 -32.67 13.02
N ASP A 7 -26.28 -31.44 12.56
CA ASP A 7 -26.39 -31.06 11.15
C ASP A 7 -25.07 -31.23 10.35
N LEU A 8 -24.01 -31.79 10.97
CA LEU A 8 -22.68 -31.83 10.33
C LEU A 8 -22.67 -32.63 9.03
N ALA A 9 -23.37 -33.76 8.97
CA ALA A 9 -23.44 -34.60 7.77
C ALA A 9 -24.21 -33.93 6.63
N ASP A 10 -25.32 -33.25 6.96
CA ASP A 10 -26.16 -32.57 5.97
C ASP A 10 -25.42 -31.35 5.36
N GLU A 11 -24.74 -30.57 6.20
CA GLU A 11 -23.95 -29.42 5.72
C GLU A 11 -22.69 -29.88 4.95
N GLN A 12 -22.07 -31.01 5.30
CA GLN A 12 -20.99 -31.59 4.50
C GLN A 12 -21.49 -32.00 3.10
N ALA A 13 -22.64 -32.67 3.01
CA ALA A 13 -23.23 -33.05 1.73
C ALA A 13 -23.58 -31.83 0.86
N PHE A 14 -24.02 -30.73 1.47
CA PHE A 14 -24.24 -29.47 0.76
C PHE A 14 -22.92 -28.87 0.23
N ILE A 15 -21.87 -28.85 1.05
CA ILE A 15 -20.54 -28.35 0.63
C ILE A 15 -20.02 -29.17 -0.56
N ASP A 16 -20.14 -30.50 -0.51
CA ASP A 16 -19.72 -31.37 -1.61
C ASP A 16 -20.48 -31.06 -2.90
N HIS A 17 -21.81 -30.87 -2.82
CA HIS A 17 -22.62 -30.44 -3.95
C HIS A 17 -22.18 -29.09 -4.53
N ALA A 18 -21.88 -28.11 -3.68
CA ALA A 18 -21.39 -26.81 -4.12
C ALA A 18 -20.05 -26.90 -4.88
N TYR A 19 -19.15 -27.79 -4.44
CA TYR A 19 -17.90 -28.08 -5.15
C TYR A 19 -18.15 -28.77 -6.50
N ASP A 20 -19.12 -29.67 -6.59
CA ASP A 20 -19.49 -30.31 -7.86
C ASP A 20 -20.03 -29.29 -8.87
N CYS A 21 -20.88 -28.35 -8.44
CA CYS A 21 -21.37 -27.24 -9.27
C CYS A 21 -20.24 -26.32 -9.76
N LEU A 22 -19.24 -26.04 -8.89
CA LEU A 22 -18.07 -25.26 -9.27
C LEU A 22 -17.22 -25.96 -10.33
N GLU A 23 -16.93 -27.26 -10.14
CA GLU A 23 -16.15 -28.05 -11.10
C GLU A 23 -16.86 -28.20 -12.44
N LYS A 24 -18.20 -28.31 -12.42
CA LYS A 24 -19.01 -28.28 -13.64
C LYS A 24 -18.88 -26.94 -14.37
N SER A 25 -18.99 -25.83 -13.65
CA SER A 25 -18.81 -24.48 -14.20
C SER A 25 -17.43 -24.27 -14.83
N ARG A 26 -16.37 -24.77 -14.17
CA ARG A 26 -14.99 -24.77 -14.70
C ARG A 26 -14.87 -25.61 -15.97
N THR A 27 -15.43 -26.81 -15.96
CA THR A 27 -15.41 -27.73 -17.09
C THR A 27 -16.11 -27.13 -18.31
N ASP A 28 -17.24 -26.48 -18.12
CA ASP A 28 -18.00 -25.85 -19.21
C ASP A 28 -17.28 -24.62 -19.78
N ALA A 29 -16.60 -23.82 -18.94
CA ALA A 29 -15.72 -22.75 -19.39
C ALA A 29 -14.53 -23.26 -20.22
N TRP A 30 -13.90 -24.37 -19.81
CA TRP A 30 -12.84 -25.03 -20.59
C TRP A 30 -13.33 -25.58 -21.93
N LYS A 31 -14.52 -26.21 -21.97
CA LYS A 31 -15.12 -26.68 -23.23
C LYS A 31 -15.34 -25.51 -24.20
N LEU A 32 -15.88 -24.39 -23.72
CA LEU A 32 -16.13 -23.20 -24.53
C LEU A 32 -14.82 -22.65 -25.12
N ARG A 33 -13.74 -22.59 -24.33
CA ARG A 33 -12.42 -22.17 -24.80
C ARG A 33 -11.84 -23.09 -25.87
N ASN A 34 -11.87 -24.41 -25.63
CA ASN A 34 -11.33 -25.40 -26.56
C ASN A 34 -12.05 -25.40 -27.93
N ILE A 35 -13.36 -25.11 -27.95
CA ILE A 35 -14.11 -24.95 -29.20
C ILE A 35 -13.61 -23.75 -30.01
N HIS A 36 -13.20 -22.66 -29.35
CA HIS A 36 -12.70 -21.45 -30.01
C HIS A 36 -11.24 -21.57 -30.49
N GLU A 37 -10.37 -22.29 -29.76
CA GLU A 37 -8.97 -22.51 -30.18
C GLU A 37 -8.86 -23.32 -31.50
N GLY A 38 -9.85 -24.18 -31.82
CA GLY A 38 -9.84 -25.06 -32.99
C GLY A 38 -10.13 -24.39 -34.35
N THR A 39 -10.51 -23.11 -34.39
CA THR A 39 -10.95 -22.43 -35.62
C THR A 39 -9.83 -21.56 -36.22
N LEU A 40 -8.92 -22.18 -36.99
CA LEU A 40 -7.78 -21.51 -37.64
C LEU A 40 -8.18 -20.84 -38.97
N GLY A 41 -8.84 -19.68 -38.92
CA GLY A 41 -9.12 -18.87 -40.11
C GLY A 41 -10.16 -17.75 -39.87
N GLY A 42 -10.00 -16.59 -40.52
CA GLY A 42 -10.94 -15.48 -40.40
C GLY A 42 -10.39 -14.11 -40.80
N THR A 43 -11.28 -13.12 -40.91
CA THR A 43 -10.95 -11.70 -41.11
C THR A 43 -10.22 -11.13 -39.87
N VAL A 44 -9.60 -9.95 -39.99
CA VAL A 44 -8.96 -9.26 -38.83
C VAL A 44 -9.95 -9.04 -37.69
N GLN A 45 -11.22 -8.76 -38.02
CA GLN A 45 -12.29 -8.60 -37.03
C GLN A 45 -12.59 -9.91 -36.28
N ALA A 46 -12.67 -11.05 -36.98
CA ALA A 46 -12.90 -12.34 -36.32
C ALA A 46 -11.75 -12.76 -35.38
N ARG A 47 -10.51 -12.34 -35.68
CA ARG A 47 -9.36 -12.55 -34.78
C ARG A 47 -9.47 -11.70 -33.52
N TYR A 48 -9.82 -10.42 -33.67
CA TYR A 48 -10.04 -9.53 -32.53
C TYR A 48 -11.17 -10.01 -31.62
N GLU A 49 -12.33 -10.38 -32.19
CA GLU A 49 -13.46 -10.93 -31.44
C GLU A 49 -13.08 -12.22 -30.69
N ARG A 50 -12.29 -13.08 -31.32
CA ARG A 50 -11.76 -14.29 -30.67
C ARG A 50 -10.81 -13.95 -29.53
N ASP A 51 -9.86 -13.05 -29.75
CA ASP A 51 -8.87 -12.68 -28.73
C ASP A 51 -9.56 -12.06 -27.50
N VAL A 52 -10.59 -11.21 -27.70
CA VAL A 52 -11.45 -10.67 -26.61
C VAL A 52 -12.23 -11.77 -25.90
N PHE A 53 -12.78 -12.74 -26.65
CA PHE A 53 -13.53 -13.85 -26.08
C PHE A 53 -12.64 -14.80 -25.28
N ASP A 54 -11.46 -15.12 -25.79
CA ASP A 54 -10.44 -15.92 -25.12
C ASP A 54 -9.96 -15.22 -23.84
N GLU A 55 -9.70 -13.91 -23.88
CA GLU A 55 -9.37 -13.10 -22.70
C GLU A 55 -10.48 -13.15 -21.65
N THR A 56 -11.75 -13.01 -22.07
CA THR A 56 -12.91 -13.09 -21.18
C THR A 56 -13.03 -14.47 -20.52
N LEU A 57 -12.78 -15.55 -21.27
CA LEU A 57 -12.80 -16.91 -20.74
C LEU A 57 -11.64 -17.19 -19.80
N VAL A 58 -10.44 -16.69 -20.11
CA VAL A 58 -9.28 -16.77 -19.22
C VAL A 58 -9.59 -16.05 -17.91
N ASN A 59 -10.10 -14.82 -17.96
CA ASN A 59 -10.51 -14.07 -16.77
C ASN A 59 -11.56 -14.84 -15.95
N ARG A 60 -12.56 -15.44 -16.61
CA ARG A 60 -13.57 -16.27 -15.93
C ARG A 60 -12.97 -17.52 -15.28
N LEU A 61 -12.04 -18.21 -15.93
CA LEU A 61 -11.36 -19.37 -15.36
C LEU A 61 -10.49 -18.98 -14.14
N THR A 62 -9.81 -17.84 -14.21
CA THR A 62 -9.06 -17.28 -13.07
C THR A 62 -9.99 -16.90 -11.92
N GLN A 63 -11.18 -16.34 -12.21
CA GLN A 63 -12.19 -16.05 -11.19
C GLN A 63 -12.75 -17.29 -10.50
N LEU A 64 -12.85 -18.41 -11.22
CA LEU A 64 -13.26 -19.68 -10.64
C LEU A 64 -12.14 -20.40 -9.90
N ASP A 65 -10.93 -19.83 -9.83
CA ASP A 65 -9.80 -20.43 -9.12
C ASP A 65 -9.78 -20.12 -7.62
N LEU A 66 -10.02 -21.14 -6.78
CA LEU A 66 -10.03 -21.02 -5.32
C LEU A 66 -8.67 -21.31 -4.67
N GLY A 67 -7.72 -21.92 -5.41
CA GLY A 67 -6.50 -22.46 -4.81
C GLY A 67 -6.81 -23.42 -3.65
N ASP A 68 -6.18 -23.18 -2.51
CA ASP A 68 -6.34 -23.98 -1.28
C ASP A 68 -7.49 -23.50 -0.36
N ALA A 69 -8.23 -22.45 -0.77
CA ALA A 69 -9.26 -21.84 0.07
C ALA A 69 -10.58 -22.65 0.07
N ALA A 70 -11.31 -22.61 1.18
CA ALA A 70 -12.62 -23.23 1.30
C ALA A 70 -13.71 -22.41 0.59
N LEU A 71 -14.57 -23.05 -0.21
CA LEU A 71 -15.61 -22.39 -0.99
C LEU A 71 -16.70 -21.77 -0.10
N VAL A 72 -17.22 -22.54 0.85
CA VAL A 72 -18.31 -22.17 1.77
C VAL A 72 -17.78 -22.13 3.18
N PHE A 73 -18.10 -21.09 3.93
CA PHE A 73 -17.62 -20.91 5.31
C PHE A 73 -18.72 -20.51 6.30
N GLY A 74 -19.96 -20.32 5.84
CA GLY A 74 -21.07 -20.06 6.73
C GLY A 74 -22.42 -20.10 6.05
N ARG A 75 -23.45 -19.90 6.85
CA ARG A 75 -24.86 -19.85 6.42
C ARG A 75 -25.60 -18.80 7.24
N ILE A 76 -26.50 -18.07 6.58
CA ILE A 76 -27.47 -17.21 7.24
C ILE A 76 -28.88 -17.71 6.96
N ASP A 77 -29.73 -17.61 7.97
CA ASP A 77 -31.15 -17.90 7.86
C ASP A 77 -31.92 -16.61 8.20
N ARG A 78 -32.71 -16.12 7.23
CA ARG A 78 -33.47 -14.88 7.33
C ARG A 78 -34.94 -15.17 7.52
N VAL A 79 -35.61 -14.40 8.37
CA VAL A 79 -37.08 -14.43 8.45
C VAL A 79 -37.62 -13.76 7.18
N SER A 80 -38.45 -14.46 6.43
CA SER A 80 -39.00 -13.95 5.16
C SER A 80 -40.02 -12.82 5.41
N ASP A 81 -39.95 -11.75 4.61
CA ASP A 81 -40.82 -10.56 4.71
C ASP A 81 -42.24 -10.79 4.14
N VAL A 82 -42.66 -12.05 3.93
CA VAL A 82 -43.97 -12.36 3.35
C VAL A 82 -45.08 -11.93 4.30
N ALA A 83 -45.96 -11.05 3.82
CA ALA A 83 -47.09 -10.52 4.58
C ALA A 83 -47.98 -11.66 5.12
N PRO A 84 -48.49 -11.55 6.35
CA PRO A 84 -49.34 -12.57 6.96
C PRO A 84 -50.69 -12.59 6.23
N GLY A 85 -50.82 -13.45 5.22
CA GLY A 85 -52.04 -13.53 4.40
C GLY A 85 -52.12 -14.70 3.43
N ASP A 86 -51.06 -15.49 3.24
CA ASP A 86 -51.11 -16.69 2.39
C ASP A 86 -51.10 -17.96 3.26
N ASP A 87 -52.28 -18.54 3.47
CA ASP A 87 -52.56 -19.66 4.38
C ASP A 87 -52.05 -21.02 3.84
N SER A 88 -51.21 -21.02 2.80
CA SER A 88 -50.65 -22.21 2.16
C SER A 88 -49.22 -22.55 2.57
N LEU A 89 -48.55 -21.73 3.39
CA LEU A 89 -47.14 -21.93 3.73
C LEU A 89 -46.95 -22.67 5.06
N THR A 90 -46.20 -23.76 5.01
CA THR A 90 -45.77 -24.52 6.19
C THR A 90 -44.63 -23.81 6.91
N GLY A 91 -44.44 -24.01 8.21
CA GLY A 91 -43.46 -23.27 9.04
C GLY A 91 -41.98 -23.31 8.59
N ARG A 92 -41.63 -24.11 7.56
CA ARG A 92 -40.30 -24.11 6.90
C ARG A 92 -40.16 -23.10 5.77
N GLU A 93 -41.27 -22.57 5.23
CA GLU A 93 -41.27 -21.60 4.11
C GLU A 93 -41.23 -20.14 4.60
N LEU A 94 -41.10 -19.92 5.90
CA LEU A 94 -40.95 -18.61 6.54
C LEU A 94 -39.48 -18.19 6.71
N VAL A 95 -38.52 -19.07 6.40
CA VAL A 95 -37.09 -18.84 6.62
C VAL A 95 -36.30 -19.11 5.35
N GLU A 96 -35.66 -18.06 4.82
CA GLU A 96 -34.79 -18.14 3.65
C GLU A 96 -33.35 -18.41 4.09
N SER A 97 -32.75 -19.47 3.56
CA SER A 97 -31.38 -19.88 3.88
C SER A 97 -30.42 -19.53 2.75
N PHE A 98 -29.32 -18.87 3.09
CA PHE A 98 -28.26 -18.54 2.15
C PHE A 98 -26.92 -19.04 2.67
N HIS A 99 -26.26 -19.90 1.89
CA HIS A 99 -24.89 -20.32 2.15
C HIS A 99 -23.91 -19.27 1.63
N ILE A 100 -23.05 -18.78 2.50
CA ILE A 100 -22.10 -17.71 2.22
C ILE A 100 -20.74 -18.32 1.92
N GLY A 101 -20.16 -17.87 0.81
CA GLY A 101 -18.89 -18.37 0.32
C GLY A 101 -18.09 -17.32 -0.45
N ARG A 102 -16.96 -17.77 -1.00
CA ARG A 102 -15.98 -16.89 -1.67
C ARG A 102 -16.35 -16.50 -3.06
N LEU A 103 -17.05 -17.40 -3.74
CA LEU A 103 -17.45 -17.27 -5.12
C LEU A 103 -18.94 -17.56 -5.20
N ALA A 104 -19.61 -16.79 -6.05
CA ALA A 104 -20.96 -17.15 -6.45
C ALA A 104 -20.92 -18.44 -7.28
N VAL A 105 -21.62 -19.47 -6.82
CA VAL A 105 -21.80 -20.73 -7.54
C VAL A 105 -23.28 -20.94 -7.77
N ALA A 106 -23.64 -21.26 -9.00
CA ALA A 106 -25.00 -21.58 -9.38
C ALA A 106 -25.09 -23.02 -9.87
N ASP A 107 -26.28 -23.62 -9.72
CA ASP A 107 -26.57 -24.95 -10.23
C ASP A 107 -26.94 -24.93 -11.73
N ASP A 108 -27.39 -26.07 -12.25
CA ASP A 108 -27.82 -26.25 -13.63
C ASP A 108 -29.06 -25.42 -14.00
N HIS A 109 -29.89 -25.08 -13.01
CA HIS A 109 -31.09 -24.27 -13.15
C HIS A 109 -30.80 -22.77 -13.00
N ARG A 110 -29.53 -22.40 -12.74
CA ARG A 110 -29.06 -21.05 -12.43
C ARG A 110 -29.57 -20.53 -11.09
N GLU A 111 -29.96 -21.42 -10.18
CA GLU A 111 -30.25 -21.08 -8.80
C GLU A 111 -28.93 -20.90 -8.03
N PRO A 112 -28.81 -19.85 -7.20
CA PRO A 112 -27.59 -19.60 -6.44
C PRO A 112 -27.43 -20.63 -5.32
N VAL A 113 -26.45 -21.52 -5.46
CA VAL A 113 -26.06 -22.51 -4.44
C VAL A 113 -25.16 -21.85 -3.39
N VAL A 114 -24.22 -21.01 -3.83
CA VAL A 114 -23.33 -20.26 -2.94
C VAL A 114 -23.43 -18.79 -3.28
N VAL A 115 -23.67 -17.99 -2.25
CA VAL A 115 -23.69 -16.53 -2.34
C VAL A 115 -22.30 -15.99 -2.06
N ASP A 116 -21.81 -15.13 -2.94
CA ASP A 116 -20.55 -14.43 -2.75
C ASP A 116 -20.63 -13.50 -1.54
N TRP A 117 -19.63 -13.56 -0.67
CA TRP A 117 -19.53 -12.72 0.52
C TRP A 117 -19.61 -11.21 0.23
N ARG A 118 -19.24 -10.78 -0.98
CA ARG A 118 -19.29 -9.39 -1.43
C ARG A 118 -20.71 -8.92 -1.71
N ALA A 119 -21.66 -9.84 -1.91
CA ALA A 119 -23.05 -9.49 -2.19
C ALA A 119 -23.71 -8.74 -1.02
N PRO A 120 -24.65 -7.80 -1.28
CA PRO A 120 -25.38 -7.10 -0.21
C PRO A 120 -26.16 -8.04 0.71
N VAL A 121 -26.70 -9.14 0.19
CA VAL A 121 -27.44 -10.15 0.98
C VAL A 121 -26.56 -10.84 2.03
N ALA A 122 -25.23 -10.82 1.87
CA ALA A 122 -24.27 -11.39 2.82
C ALA A 122 -23.86 -10.40 3.93
N GLU A 123 -24.24 -9.12 3.85
CA GLU A 123 -23.91 -8.11 4.87
C GLU A 123 -24.34 -8.49 6.29
N PRO A 124 -25.55 -9.05 6.52
CA PRO A 124 -25.97 -9.48 7.86
C PRO A 124 -25.06 -10.55 8.46
N PHE A 125 -24.40 -11.39 7.65
CA PHE A 125 -23.48 -12.41 8.16
C PHE A 125 -22.35 -11.80 8.99
N TYR A 126 -21.89 -10.58 8.65
CA TYR A 126 -20.79 -9.91 9.36
C TYR A 126 -21.27 -8.88 10.38
N ARG A 127 -22.35 -8.14 10.06
CA ARG A 127 -22.78 -6.98 10.85
C ARG A 127 -23.91 -7.26 11.85
N ALA A 128 -24.64 -8.35 11.69
CA ALA A 128 -25.73 -8.65 12.62
C ALA A 128 -25.20 -8.85 14.04
N THR A 129 -25.86 -8.20 14.99
CA THR A 129 -25.62 -8.32 16.43
C THR A 129 -26.93 -8.67 17.13
N GLY A 130 -26.89 -9.09 18.41
CA GLY A 130 -28.11 -9.33 19.17
C GLY A 130 -29.05 -8.11 19.26
N ARG A 131 -28.50 -6.90 19.16
CA ARG A 131 -29.26 -5.63 19.21
C ARG A 131 -29.80 -5.22 17.84
N GLU A 132 -29.02 -5.42 16.80
CA GLU A 132 -29.39 -5.17 15.40
C GLU A 132 -29.27 -6.48 14.60
N PRO A 133 -30.31 -7.33 14.61
CA PRO A 133 -30.25 -8.66 13.98
C PRO A 133 -30.30 -8.62 12.45
N MET A 134 -30.60 -7.46 11.84
CA MET A 134 -30.63 -7.27 10.38
C MET A 134 -31.51 -8.31 9.63
N GLY A 135 -32.59 -8.77 10.28
CA GLY A 135 -33.52 -9.77 9.74
C GLY A 135 -33.03 -11.21 9.80
N LEU A 136 -31.92 -11.49 10.49
CA LEU A 136 -31.46 -12.85 10.76
C LEU A 136 -32.28 -13.51 11.85
N ALA A 137 -32.59 -14.79 11.65
CA ALA A 137 -33.00 -15.72 12.69
C ALA A 137 -31.79 -16.49 13.24
N ARG A 138 -30.87 -16.88 12.34
CA ARG A 138 -29.69 -17.66 12.68
C ARG A 138 -28.51 -17.34 11.78
N ARG A 139 -27.31 -17.38 12.35
CA ARG A 139 -26.01 -17.35 11.67
C ARG A 139 -25.24 -18.62 12.04
N ARG A 140 -24.66 -19.30 11.06
CA ARG A 140 -23.78 -20.46 11.26
C ARG A 140 -22.40 -20.18 10.74
N HIS A 141 -21.38 -20.46 11.54
CA HIS A 141 -19.98 -20.47 11.12
C HIS A 141 -19.50 -21.90 10.91
N PHE A 142 -18.79 -22.11 9.82
CA PHE A 142 -18.22 -23.42 9.49
C PHE A 142 -16.71 -23.40 9.69
N ALA A 143 -16.21 -24.31 10.52
CA ALA A 143 -14.78 -24.61 10.59
C ALA A 143 -14.44 -25.58 9.46
N VAL A 144 -13.88 -25.09 8.36
CA VAL A 144 -13.64 -25.87 7.12
C VAL A 144 -12.15 -25.94 6.78
N GLN A 145 -11.74 -27.07 6.19
CA GLN A 145 -10.42 -27.26 5.58
C GLN A 145 -10.60 -27.79 4.16
N GLY A 146 -10.41 -26.90 3.18
CA GLY A 146 -10.79 -27.19 1.79
C GLY A 146 -12.26 -27.55 1.71
N ARG A 147 -12.56 -28.80 1.33
CA ARG A 147 -13.93 -29.34 1.25
C ARG A 147 -14.45 -29.96 2.55
N ASN A 148 -13.60 -30.16 3.56
CA ASN A 148 -13.97 -30.92 4.76
C ASN A 148 -14.48 -29.99 5.86
N LEU A 149 -15.68 -30.26 6.36
CA LEU A 149 -16.31 -29.59 7.50
C LEU A 149 -15.87 -30.24 8.82
N LEU A 150 -15.13 -29.47 9.63
CA LEU A 150 -14.59 -29.91 10.91
C LEU A 150 -15.52 -29.59 12.09
N GLY A 151 -16.34 -28.54 11.97
CA GLY A 151 -17.24 -28.10 13.03
C GLY A 151 -18.19 -27.00 12.59
N ILE A 152 -19.27 -26.84 13.35
CA ILE A 152 -20.31 -25.83 13.14
C ILE A 152 -20.52 -25.08 14.45
N GLU A 153 -20.65 -23.75 14.36
CA GLU A 153 -21.02 -22.89 15.48
C GLU A 153 -22.26 -22.06 15.10
N ASP A 154 -23.35 -22.28 15.83
CA ASP A 154 -24.65 -21.62 15.60
C ASP A 154 -24.83 -20.41 16.54
N GLU A 155 -25.28 -19.30 15.98
CA GLU A 155 -25.67 -18.09 16.69
C GLU A 155 -27.12 -17.71 16.31
N LEU A 156 -27.95 -17.46 17.33
CA LEU A 156 -29.39 -17.23 17.18
C LEU A 156 -29.75 -15.79 17.53
N PHE A 157 -30.72 -15.23 16.81
CA PHE A 157 -31.18 -13.85 16.95
C PHE A 157 -32.71 -13.81 17.17
N GLY A 158 -33.20 -13.02 18.14
CA GLY A 158 -34.64 -12.86 18.42
C GLY A 158 -34.99 -12.70 19.92
N GLU A 159 -36.28 -12.51 20.25
CA GLU A 159 -36.74 -12.41 21.64
C GLU A 159 -36.34 -13.65 22.47
N GLY A 160 -35.62 -13.44 23.57
CA GLY A 160 -35.12 -14.49 24.45
C GLY A 160 -33.72 -15.05 24.10
N HIS A 161 -33.13 -14.63 22.98
CA HIS A 161 -31.78 -15.03 22.58
C HIS A 161 -30.92 -13.77 22.51
N LEU A 162 -30.22 -13.48 23.61
CA LEU A 162 -29.20 -12.43 23.64
C LEU A 162 -28.04 -12.88 22.74
N GLY A 163 -28.10 -12.47 21.47
CA GLY A 163 -26.92 -12.50 20.59
C GLY A 163 -25.76 -11.80 21.29
N VAL A 164 -24.54 -12.27 21.05
CA VAL A 164 -23.36 -11.92 21.86
C VAL A 164 -23.10 -10.41 21.78
N GLY A 165 -23.57 -9.69 22.81
CA GLY A 165 -23.55 -8.24 22.91
C GLY A 165 -23.67 -7.83 24.37
N GLN A 166 -22.63 -7.18 24.86
CA GLN A 166 -22.40 -6.74 26.23
C GLN A 166 -23.56 -5.87 26.78
N GLU A 167 -24.11 -6.23 27.95
CA GLU A 167 -24.84 -5.30 28.82
C GLU A 167 -24.07 -5.09 30.13
N ASP A 168 -23.90 -3.82 30.48
CA ASP A 168 -23.62 -3.37 31.83
C ASP A 168 -24.73 -3.87 32.78
N GLY A 169 -24.34 -4.54 33.86
CA GLY A 169 -25.14 -4.52 35.09
C GLY A 169 -25.82 -5.81 35.55
N VAL A 170 -25.50 -7.00 35.03
CA VAL A 170 -25.92 -8.26 35.67
C VAL A 170 -24.73 -9.21 35.76
N GLU A 171 -24.45 -9.69 36.98
CA GLU A 171 -23.32 -10.56 37.35
C GLU A 171 -23.08 -11.68 36.32
N ALA A 172 -22.11 -11.44 35.43
CA ALA A 172 -21.69 -12.41 34.44
C ALA A 172 -20.87 -13.51 35.13
N LYS A 173 -21.29 -14.77 34.97
CA LYS A 173 -20.42 -15.92 35.27
C LYS A 173 -19.14 -15.80 34.41
N PRO A 174 -17.95 -16.07 34.98
CA PRO A 174 -16.71 -16.00 34.21
C PRO A 174 -16.76 -17.08 33.10
N GLY A 175 -16.72 -16.64 31.84
CA GLY A 175 -16.69 -17.52 30.66
C GLY A 175 -17.75 -17.29 29.57
N ALA A 176 -18.74 -16.40 29.78
CA ALA A 176 -19.83 -16.19 28.81
C ALA A 176 -19.52 -15.18 27.67
N GLY A 177 -18.55 -14.28 27.85
CA GLY A 177 -18.17 -13.26 26.84
C GLY A 177 -17.30 -13.78 25.68
N LEU A 178 -16.86 -15.04 25.72
CA LEU A 178 -15.86 -15.61 24.80
C LEU A 178 -16.44 -16.43 23.63
N ARG A 179 -17.76 -16.60 23.54
CA ARG A 179 -18.40 -17.54 22.60
C ARG A 179 -18.40 -17.11 21.12
N GLY A 180 -18.08 -15.85 20.79
CA GLY A 180 -17.94 -15.41 19.38
C GLY A 180 -16.50 -15.46 18.84
N TYR A 181 -15.51 -15.51 19.73
CA TYR A 181 -14.09 -15.42 19.36
C TYR A 181 -13.41 -16.80 19.30
N SER A 182 -14.05 -17.86 19.78
CA SER A 182 -13.51 -19.23 19.82
C SER A 182 -13.13 -19.77 18.44
N THR A 183 -14.03 -19.67 17.45
CA THR A 183 -13.76 -20.13 16.08
C THR A 183 -12.73 -19.25 15.38
N LEU A 184 -12.76 -17.94 15.63
CA LEU A 184 -11.79 -16.98 15.11
C LEU A 184 -10.38 -17.24 15.65
N LEU A 185 -10.23 -17.47 16.97
CA LEU A 185 -8.97 -17.83 17.61
C LEU A 185 -8.45 -19.18 17.11
N ALA A 186 -9.33 -20.18 16.95
CA ALA A 186 -8.95 -21.49 16.43
C ALA A 186 -8.47 -21.45 14.96
N VAL A 187 -9.03 -20.57 14.13
CA VAL A 187 -8.59 -20.35 12.73
C VAL A 187 -7.26 -19.57 12.70
N LEU A 188 -7.12 -18.52 13.52
CA LEU A 188 -5.89 -17.72 13.61
C LEU A 188 -4.70 -18.51 14.16
N GLU A 189 -4.90 -19.41 15.11
CA GLU A 189 -3.84 -20.27 15.65
C GLU A 189 -3.33 -21.30 14.64
N ARG A 190 -4.17 -21.71 13.68
CA ARG A 190 -3.82 -22.72 12.66
C ARG A 190 -3.16 -22.13 11.41
N GLY A 191 -3.41 -20.86 11.08
CA GLY A 191 -2.87 -20.18 9.89
C GLY A 191 -1.40 -19.72 9.97
N ARG A 192 -0.59 -20.21 10.91
CA ARG A 192 0.71 -19.63 11.29
C ARG A 192 1.90 -19.96 10.36
N THR A 193 1.65 -20.32 9.11
CA THR A 193 2.69 -20.75 8.14
C THR A 193 3.46 -19.59 7.48
N GLY A 194 3.50 -18.41 8.11
CA GLY A 194 4.16 -17.23 7.53
C GLY A 194 3.48 -16.68 6.27
N GLN A 195 2.21 -17.04 6.03
CA GLN A 195 1.35 -16.56 4.95
C GLN A 195 0.15 -15.80 5.53
N LEU A 196 -0.46 -14.89 4.77
CA LEU A 196 -1.61 -14.14 5.24
C LEU A 196 -2.81 -15.09 5.31
N GLY A 197 -3.17 -15.49 6.54
CA GLY A 197 -4.33 -16.34 6.78
C GLY A 197 -5.59 -15.71 6.22
N ASP A 198 -6.47 -16.58 5.76
CA ASP A 198 -7.73 -16.23 5.14
C ASP A 198 -8.73 -15.73 6.18
N ILE A 199 -9.04 -14.43 6.17
CA ILE A 199 -9.87 -13.81 7.22
C ILE A 199 -11.35 -13.73 6.86
N VAL A 200 -11.78 -14.08 5.63
CA VAL A 200 -13.14 -13.77 5.14
C VAL A 200 -14.20 -14.34 6.09
N ALA A 201 -14.03 -15.58 6.54
CA ALA A 201 -14.93 -16.24 7.48
C ALA A 201 -14.96 -15.61 8.89
N THR A 202 -14.05 -14.69 9.17
CA THR A 202 -13.77 -14.11 10.49
C THR A 202 -13.81 -12.58 10.49
N ILE A 203 -14.25 -11.95 9.38
CA ILE A 203 -14.41 -10.49 9.29
C ILE A 203 -15.37 -10.03 10.39
N GLN A 204 -14.94 -9.00 11.12
CA GLN A 204 -15.71 -8.42 12.22
C GLN A 204 -16.60 -7.28 11.74
N GLY A 205 -17.59 -6.89 12.54
CA GLY A 205 -18.52 -5.79 12.20
C GLY A 205 -17.81 -4.47 11.85
N GLU A 206 -16.83 -4.03 12.65
CA GLU A 206 -16.03 -2.82 12.37
C GLU A 206 -15.24 -2.93 11.05
N GLN A 207 -14.76 -4.13 10.72
CA GLN A 207 -14.00 -4.38 9.50
C GLN A 207 -14.93 -4.40 8.28
N ASP A 208 -16.12 -4.99 8.37
CA ASP A 208 -17.12 -4.98 7.30
C ASP A 208 -17.64 -3.56 7.02
N GLU A 209 -17.84 -2.73 8.05
CA GLU A 209 -18.18 -1.31 7.88
C GLU A 209 -17.14 -0.58 7.01
N ILE A 210 -15.85 -0.82 7.27
CA ILE A 210 -14.76 -0.27 6.47
C ILE A 210 -14.78 -0.84 5.06
N ILE A 211 -14.95 -2.16 4.89
CA ILE A 211 -14.97 -2.82 3.59
C ILE A 211 -16.10 -2.28 2.71
N ARG A 212 -17.31 -2.18 3.26
CA ARG A 212 -18.52 -1.74 2.55
C ARG A 212 -18.74 -0.23 2.55
N SER A 213 -17.83 0.55 3.15
CA SER A 213 -17.91 2.01 3.13
C SER A 213 -17.99 2.57 1.70
N PRO A 214 -18.69 3.68 1.45
CA PRO A 214 -18.81 4.25 0.10
C PRO A 214 -17.45 4.49 -0.57
N GLN A 215 -17.36 4.30 -1.90
CA GLN A 215 -16.12 4.51 -2.67
C GLN A 215 -15.62 5.97 -2.66
N ALA A 216 -16.54 6.93 -2.60
CA ALA A 216 -16.25 8.33 -2.87
C ALA A 216 -15.42 8.99 -1.75
N GLY A 217 -14.35 9.69 -2.12
CA GLY A 217 -13.49 10.46 -1.21
C GLY A 217 -12.35 9.64 -0.61
N VAL A 218 -11.74 10.19 0.44
CA VAL A 218 -10.62 9.55 1.14
C VAL A 218 -11.13 8.85 2.39
N LEU A 219 -10.99 7.52 2.43
CA LEU A 219 -11.19 6.73 3.64
C LEU A 219 -9.86 6.48 4.31
N VAL A 220 -9.72 6.93 5.55
CA VAL A 220 -8.59 6.68 6.42
C VAL A 220 -8.95 5.58 7.41
N VAL A 221 -8.16 4.52 7.44
CA VAL A 221 -8.31 3.42 8.40
C VAL A 221 -7.15 3.49 9.40
N GLN A 222 -7.46 3.94 10.61
CA GLN A 222 -6.53 3.91 11.74
C GLN A 222 -6.62 2.52 12.37
N GLY A 223 -5.55 1.75 12.33
CA GLY A 223 -5.50 0.44 12.98
C GLY A 223 -4.19 0.24 13.69
N GLY A 224 -4.25 -0.09 14.98
CA GLY A 224 -3.06 -0.46 15.74
C GLY A 224 -2.41 -1.76 15.25
N PRO A 225 -1.27 -2.16 15.83
CA PRO A 225 -0.61 -3.42 15.51
C PRO A 225 -1.54 -4.62 15.72
N GLY A 226 -1.60 -5.54 14.75
CA GLY A 226 -2.36 -6.78 14.87
C GLY A 226 -3.89 -6.65 14.68
N THR A 227 -4.42 -5.49 14.31
CA THR A 227 -5.86 -5.27 14.03
C THR A 227 -6.32 -5.75 12.65
N GLY A 228 -5.37 -6.14 11.78
CA GLY A 228 -5.66 -6.62 10.43
C GLY A 228 -5.90 -5.51 9.39
N LYS A 229 -5.50 -4.26 9.67
CA LYS A 229 -5.71 -3.07 8.80
C LYS A 229 -5.41 -3.29 7.31
N THR A 230 -4.28 -3.93 6.99
CA THR A 230 -3.88 -4.25 5.63
C THR A 230 -4.90 -5.15 4.95
N VAL A 231 -5.32 -6.19 5.66
CA VAL A 231 -6.21 -7.23 5.13
C VAL A 231 -7.58 -6.63 4.84
N VAL A 232 -8.07 -5.80 5.76
CA VAL A 232 -9.30 -5.02 5.59
C VAL A 232 -9.21 -4.12 4.35
N ALA A 233 -8.07 -3.46 4.11
CA ALA A 233 -7.86 -2.62 2.94
C ALA A 233 -7.91 -3.41 1.61
N LEU A 234 -7.34 -4.62 1.59
CA LEU A 234 -7.36 -5.50 0.41
C LEU A 234 -8.76 -6.06 0.14
N HIS A 235 -9.47 -6.52 1.18
CA HIS A 235 -10.86 -6.95 1.02
C HIS A 235 -11.77 -5.81 0.60
N ARG A 236 -11.51 -4.58 1.06
CA ARG A 236 -12.20 -3.38 0.57
C ARG A 236 -11.95 -3.18 -0.92
N ALA A 237 -10.70 -3.27 -1.39
CA ALA A 237 -10.40 -3.15 -2.82
C ALA A 237 -11.19 -4.17 -3.65
N ALA A 238 -11.23 -5.43 -3.22
CA ALA A 238 -11.99 -6.49 -3.88
C ALA A 238 -13.51 -6.26 -3.83
N TYR A 239 -14.04 -5.79 -2.70
CA TYR A 239 -15.45 -5.40 -2.59
C TYR A 239 -15.80 -4.26 -3.55
N LEU A 240 -14.93 -3.25 -3.66
CA LEU A 240 -15.12 -2.12 -4.57
C LEU A 240 -15.06 -2.55 -6.04
N LEU A 241 -14.16 -3.45 -6.41
CA LEU A 241 -14.09 -4.01 -7.76
C LEU A 241 -15.33 -4.83 -8.11
N TYR A 242 -15.86 -5.59 -7.17
CA TYR A 242 -17.13 -6.30 -7.34
C TYR A 242 -18.33 -5.35 -7.48
N THR A 243 -18.46 -4.38 -6.57
CA THR A 243 -19.63 -3.48 -6.49
C THR A 243 -19.62 -2.41 -7.57
N PHE A 244 -18.44 -1.88 -7.89
CA PHE A 244 -18.20 -0.81 -8.87
C PHE A 244 -17.39 -1.31 -10.06
N ARG A 245 -17.72 -2.51 -10.55
CA ARG A 245 -17.04 -3.17 -11.66
C ARG A 245 -16.91 -2.29 -12.90
N PHE A 246 -18.02 -1.76 -13.41
CA PHE A 246 -18.02 -0.97 -14.65
C PHE A 246 -17.04 0.21 -14.68
N PRO A 247 -16.96 1.09 -13.65
CA PRO A 247 -15.94 2.15 -13.64
C PRO A 247 -14.54 1.66 -13.31
N LEU A 248 -14.36 0.62 -12.48
CA LEU A 248 -13.03 0.22 -12.00
C LEU A 248 -12.30 -0.80 -12.89
N GLU A 249 -13.01 -1.58 -13.70
CA GLU A 249 -12.41 -2.53 -14.66
C GLU A 249 -11.53 -1.78 -15.67
N ASP A 250 -12.00 -0.65 -16.19
CA ASP A 250 -11.23 0.21 -17.11
C ASP A 250 -10.23 1.13 -16.38
N GLN A 251 -10.64 1.72 -15.25
CA GLN A 251 -9.82 2.71 -14.54
C GLN A 251 -8.70 2.08 -13.70
N GLY A 252 -8.81 0.80 -13.35
CA GLY A 252 -7.88 0.07 -12.51
C GLY A 252 -7.85 0.52 -11.04
N VAL A 253 -7.24 -0.33 -10.21
CA VAL A 253 -6.99 -0.10 -8.79
C VAL A 253 -5.49 -0.17 -8.54
N LEU A 254 -4.94 0.86 -7.89
CA LEU A 254 -3.52 0.88 -7.50
C LEU A 254 -3.39 0.52 -6.02
N VAL A 255 -2.59 -0.49 -5.70
CA VAL A 255 -2.21 -0.83 -4.32
C VAL A 255 -0.75 -0.48 -4.10
N ILE A 256 -0.49 0.47 -3.21
CA ILE A 256 0.85 0.90 -2.83
C ILE A 256 1.22 0.26 -1.49
N GLY A 257 2.18 -0.65 -1.52
CA GLY A 257 2.72 -1.31 -0.32
C GLY A 257 4.01 -0.67 0.19
N PRO A 258 4.38 -0.93 1.46
CA PRO A 258 5.60 -0.38 2.07
C PRO A 258 6.89 -0.98 1.50
N ASN A 259 6.88 -2.25 1.10
CA ASN A 259 8.07 -2.93 0.55
C ASN A 259 7.68 -4.11 -0.35
N ARG A 260 8.65 -4.65 -1.11
CA ARG A 260 8.42 -5.76 -2.06
C ARG A 260 8.17 -7.11 -1.39
N VAL A 261 8.64 -7.32 -0.15
CA VAL A 261 8.36 -8.56 0.60
C VAL A 261 6.88 -8.65 0.92
N PHE A 262 6.34 -7.53 1.40
CA PHE A 262 4.92 -7.34 1.65
C PHE A 262 4.08 -7.56 0.37
N LEU A 263 4.50 -7.01 -0.77
CA LEU A 263 3.76 -7.21 -2.03
C LEU A 263 3.69 -8.68 -2.43
N ARG A 264 4.82 -9.41 -2.38
CA ARG A 264 4.83 -10.87 -2.64
C ARG A 264 3.92 -11.66 -1.70
N TYR A 265 3.75 -11.16 -0.48
CA TYR A 265 2.91 -11.79 0.52
C TYR A 265 1.41 -11.55 0.27
N ILE A 266 1.03 -10.37 -0.24
CA ILE A 266 -0.37 -10.06 -0.61
C ILE A 266 -0.74 -10.46 -2.05
N GLU A 267 0.26 -10.75 -2.88
CA GLU A 267 0.11 -11.23 -4.27
C GLU A 267 -0.74 -12.51 -4.39
N ARG A 268 -1.00 -13.26 -3.32
CA ARG A 268 -1.88 -14.44 -3.32
C ARG A 268 -3.31 -14.17 -2.86
N VAL A 269 -3.55 -13.06 -2.16
CA VAL A 269 -4.85 -12.73 -1.55
C VAL A 269 -5.79 -12.06 -2.57
N LEU A 270 -5.24 -11.22 -3.46
CA LEU A 270 -6.03 -10.53 -4.47
C LEU A 270 -6.36 -11.39 -5.71
N PRO A 271 -5.45 -12.23 -6.25
CA PRO A 271 -5.80 -13.12 -7.35
C PRO A 271 -6.80 -14.20 -6.98
N SER A 272 -6.79 -14.69 -5.73
CA SER A 272 -7.85 -15.56 -5.20
C SER A 272 -9.23 -14.89 -5.10
N LEU A 273 -9.30 -13.58 -5.40
CA LEU A 273 -10.55 -12.80 -5.47
C LEU A 273 -10.97 -12.51 -6.93
N GLY A 274 -10.20 -12.96 -7.93
CA GLY A 274 -10.61 -12.99 -9.34
C GLY A 274 -10.52 -11.66 -10.11
N GLU A 275 -9.72 -10.71 -9.65
CA GLU A 275 -9.75 -9.34 -10.15
C GLU A 275 -8.61 -9.02 -11.14
N ALA A 276 -8.92 -9.02 -12.44
CA ALA A 276 -8.10 -8.41 -13.47
C ALA A 276 -8.26 -6.88 -13.38
N GLY A 277 -7.22 -6.15 -12.96
CA GLY A 277 -7.27 -4.68 -12.84
C GLY A 277 -6.56 -4.08 -11.62
N VAL A 278 -5.97 -4.89 -10.75
CA VAL A 278 -5.16 -4.41 -9.62
C VAL A 278 -3.68 -4.33 -9.98
N GLU A 279 -3.10 -3.15 -9.93
CA GLU A 279 -1.66 -2.93 -10.05
C GLU A 279 -1.05 -2.79 -8.64
N GLN A 280 -0.11 -3.65 -8.28
CA GLN A 280 0.55 -3.67 -6.98
C GLN A 280 1.98 -3.17 -7.12
N VAL A 281 2.35 -2.12 -6.39
CA VAL A 281 3.67 -1.47 -6.52
C VAL A 281 4.18 -0.99 -5.18
N VAL A 282 5.50 -0.86 -5.06
CA VAL A 282 6.06 0.07 -4.06
C VAL A 282 6.12 1.46 -4.68
N LEU A 283 6.11 2.50 -3.84
CA LEU A 283 6.09 3.88 -4.35
C LEU A 283 7.25 4.19 -5.32
N ALA A 284 8.42 3.57 -5.09
CA ALA A 284 9.59 3.68 -5.96
C ALA A 284 9.35 3.18 -7.40
N ASP A 285 8.52 2.15 -7.57
CA ASP A 285 8.29 1.50 -8.87
C ASP A 285 7.38 2.32 -9.81
N LEU A 286 6.74 3.36 -9.28
CA LEU A 286 5.91 4.27 -10.06
C LEU A 286 6.70 5.17 -11.02
N VAL A 287 8.04 5.23 -10.86
CA VAL A 287 8.96 5.90 -11.78
C VAL A 287 9.87 4.83 -12.39
N ARG A 288 9.51 4.34 -13.58
CA ARG A 288 10.12 3.15 -14.20
C ARG A 288 11.48 3.42 -14.88
N ASP A 289 11.78 4.68 -15.17
CA ASP A 289 12.91 5.07 -16.03
C ASP A 289 14.23 5.27 -15.25
N VAL A 290 14.27 4.90 -13.96
CA VAL A 290 15.43 5.15 -13.09
C VAL A 290 15.80 3.94 -12.24
N THR A 291 17.07 3.85 -11.87
CA THR A 291 17.54 2.87 -10.89
C THR A 291 17.57 3.46 -9.49
N TRP A 292 16.87 2.83 -8.56
CA TRP A 292 16.80 3.26 -7.16
C TRP A 292 17.63 2.35 -6.24
N GLY A 293 17.88 2.80 -5.01
CA GLY A 293 18.72 2.12 -4.02
C GLY A 293 19.82 2.99 -3.41
N GLY A 294 19.79 4.31 -3.65
CA GLY A 294 20.65 5.26 -2.95
C GLY A 294 20.19 5.53 -1.51
N HIS A 295 21.10 5.98 -0.66
CA HIS A 295 20.82 6.39 0.72
C HIS A 295 20.98 7.89 0.87
N ASP A 296 20.05 8.51 1.60
CA ASP A 296 20.10 9.92 1.96
C ASP A 296 20.47 10.10 3.43
N ALA A 297 21.22 11.16 3.72
CA ALA A 297 21.38 11.62 5.10
C ALA A 297 20.01 12.10 5.64
N PRO A 298 19.77 12.04 6.97
CA PRO A 298 18.46 12.38 7.56
C PRO A 298 17.94 13.78 7.17
N LEU A 299 18.81 14.79 7.15
CA LEU A 299 18.43 16.15 6.74
C LEU A 299 18.06 16.22 5.26
N ALA A 300 18.76 15.48 4.39
CA ALA A 300 18.46 15.44 2.96
C ALA A 300 17.12 14.76 2.71
N ALA A 301 16.85 13.61 3.34
CA ALA A 301 15.57 12.91 3.24
C ALA A 301 14.40 13.79 3.71
N ARG A 302 14.56 14.47 4.86
CA ARG A 302 13.57 15.42 5.38
C ARG A 302 13.34 16.60 4.42
N THR A 303 14.41 17.18 3.89
CA THR A 303 14.32 18.31 2.95
C THR A 303 13.63 17.88 1.65
N LYS A 304 13.99 16.73 1.07
CA LYS A 304 13.38 16.18 -0.15
C LYS A 304 11.91 15.85 0.01
N GLY A 305 11.50 15.42 1.21
CA GLY A 305 10.10 15.09 1.52
C GLY A 305 9.17 16.30 1.72
N ASP A 306 9.73 17.50 1.95
CA ASP A 306 8.97 18.72 2.21
C ASP A 306 8.35 19.29 0.92
N LEU A 307 7.10 19.77 1.00
CA LEU A 307 6.40 20.40 -0.12
C LEU A 307 7.12 21.60 -0.73
N ARG A 308 7.96 22.30 0.05
CA ARG A 308 8.80 23.40 -0.46
C ARG A 308 9.66 22.96 -1.63
N MET A 309 10.01 21.68 -1.74
CA MET A 309 10.76 21.15 -2.87
C MET A 309 10.02 21.25 -4.20
N SER A 310 8.69 21.22 -4.22
CA SER A 310 7.95 21.45 -5.47
C SER A 310 8.27 22.83 -6.06
N LEU A 311 8.41 23.86 -5.22
CA LEU A 311 8.80 25.21 -5.64
C LEU A 311 10.26 25.28 -6.11
N VAL A 312 11.15 24.52 -5.46
CA VAL A 312 12.56 24.41 -5.87
C VAL A 312 12.67 23.74 -7.24
N VAL A 313 11.89 22.68 -7.49
CA VAL A 313 11.85 21.98 -8.78
C VAL A 313 11.27 22.89 -9.87
N ASP A 314 10.15 23.58 -9.60
CA ASP A 314 9.56 24.56 -10.53
C ASP A 314 10.57 25.66 -10.89
N LYS A 315 11.28 26.20 -9.89
CA LYS A 315 12.32 27.18 -10.09
C LYS A 315 13.50 26.62 -10.91
N ALA A 316 13.89 25.37 -10.68
CA ALA A 316 14.93 24.70 -11.44
C ALA A 316 14.54 24.46 -12.91
N VAL A 317 13.27 24.16 -13.20
CA VAL A 317 12.73 24.08 -14.57
C VAL A 317 12.75 25.46 -15.22
N THR A 318 12.21 26.47 -14.54
CA THR A 318 12.14 27.84 -15.06
C THR A 318 13.54 28.43 -15.32
N ASP A 319 14.55 28.05 -14.54
CA ASP A 319 15.93 28.47 -14.77
C ASP A 319 16.52 27.93 -16.09
N ARG A 320 15.91 26.91 -16.71
CA ARG A 320 16.30 26.38 -18.02
C ARG A 320 15.72 27.15 -19.19
N GLU A 321 14.80 28.08 -18.93
CA GLU A 321 14.12 28.88 -19.95
C GLU A 321 14.84 30.22 -20.12
N ARG A 322 15.91 30.23 -20.94
CA ARG A 322 16.87 31.35 -20.97
C ARG A 322 16.95 32.05 -22.32
N PRO A 323 16.65 33.35 -22.44
CA PRO A 323 16.87 34.06 -23.69
C PRO A 323 18.35 34.09 -24.09
N LEU A 324 18.61 34.39 -25.36
CA LEU A 324 19.96 34.62 -25.86
C LEU A 324 20.54 35.90 -25.23
N ARG A 325 21.84 35.87 -24.95
CA ARG A 325 22.57 37.05 -24.44
C ARG A 325 22.93 38.02 -25.56
N GLU A 326 23.18 37.48 -26.75
CA GLU A 326 23.64 38.20 -27.93
C GLU A 326 22.81 37.76 -29.14
N ASP A 327 22.83 38.56 -30.19
CA ASP A 327 22.12 38.26 -31.42
C ASP A 327 22.76 37.08 -32.14
N LEU A 328 21.94 36.13 -32.60
CA LEU A 328 22.39 35.02 -33.42
C LEU A 328 22.32 35.43 -34.89
N VAL A 329 23.44 35.34 -35.59
CA VAL A 329 23.53 35.60 -37.03
C VAL A 329 24.06 34.35 -37.73
N VAL A 330 23.34 33.87 -38.73
CA VAL A 330 23.72 32.65 -39.48
C VAL A 330 23.66 32.91 -40.98
N GLY A 331 24.59 32.32 -41.72
CA GLY A 331 24.58 32.36 -43.18
C GLY A 331 23.41 31.57 -43.74
N PHE A 332 22.70 32.14 -44.72
CA PHE A 332 21.59 31.48 -45.40
C PHE A 332 21.53 31.93 -46.86
N ARG A 333 21.70 30.98 -47.79
CA ARG A 333 21.81 31.25 -49.23
C ARG A 333 22.90 32.31 -49.49
N THR A 334 22.54 33.43 -50.13
CA THR A 334 23.44 34.55 -50.45
C THR A 334 23.47 35.64 -49.38
N GLY A 335 22.78 35.45 -48.24
CA GLY A 335 22.65 36.45 -47.19
C GLY A 335 22.78 35.87 -45.79
N TYR A 336 22.23 36.60 -44.82
CA TYR A 336 22.26 36.23 -43.40
C TYR A 336 20.87 36.31 -42.80
N LEU A 337 20.53 35.36 -41.94
CA LEU A 337 19.37 35.42 -41.05
C LEU A 337 19.81 35.87 -39.67
N ARG A 338 18.98 36.65 -38.99
CA ARG A 338 19.26 37.16 -37.65
C ARG A 338 18.11 36.85 -36.70
N LEU A 339 18.44 36.36 -35.51
CA LEU A 339 17.53 36.32 -34.37
C LEU A 339 18.06 37.30 -33.32
N ARG A 340 17.29 38.36 -33.03
CA ARG A 340 17.71 39.36 -32.04
C ARG A 340 17.55 38.81 -30.62
N ALA A 341 18.45 39.20 -29.71
CA ALA A 341 18.34 38.84 -28.30
C ALA A 341 17.00 39.31 -27.70
N GLN A 342 16.52 40.50 -28.08
CA GLN A 342 15.21 41.01 -27.65
C GLN A 342 14.03 40.16 -28.15
N GLU A 343 14.12 39.59 -29.35
CA GLU A 343 13.09 38.68 -29.88
C GLU A 343 13.10 37.39 -29.09
N SER A 344 14.28 36.84 -28.78
CA SER A 344 14.39 35.63 -27.93
C SER A 344 13.74 35.83 -26.56
N VAL A 345 13.86 37.03 -25.95
CA VAL A 345 13.18 37.37 -24.69
C VAL A 345 11.66 37.34 -24.84
N ARG A 346 11.12 37.85 -25.96
CA ARG A 346 9.68 37.84 -26.22
C ARG A 346 9.18 36.42 -26.42
N ILE A 347 9.90 35.60 -27.19
CA ILE A 347 9.55 34.20 -27.46
C ILE A 347 9.49 33.41 -26.15
N VAL A 348 10.54 33.48 -25.32
CA VAL A 348 10.59 32.77 -24.02
C VAL A 348 9.45 33.20 -23.10
N ARG A 349 9.20 34.51 -22.95
CA ARG A 349 8.10 35.01 -22.11
C ARG A 349 6.71 34.62 -22.62
N ALA A 350 6.55 34.51 -23.94
CA ALA A 350 5.30 34.08 -24.54
C ALA A 350 5.08 32.56 -24.36
N ALA A 351 6.12 31.75 -24.48
CA ALA A 351 6.08 30.31 -24.19
C ALA A 351 5.65 30.04 -22.74
N GLN A 352 6.28 30.73 -21.78
CA GLN A 352 5.97 30.63 -20.34
C GLN A 352 4.50 30.92 -20.01
N ARG A 353 3.85 31.82 -20.74
CA ARG A 353 2.44 32.16 -20.53
C ARG A 353 1.49 31.18 -21.21
N ARG A 354 1.91 30.60 -22.32
CA ARG A 354 1.06 29.77 -23.18
C ARG A 354 1.02 28.32 -22.73
N PHE A 355 2.12 27.79 -22.24
CA PHE A 355 2.25 26.38 -21.91
C PHE A 355 2.44 26.18 -20.41
N ARG A 356 1.75 25.18 -19.86
CA ARG A 356 1.93 24.77 -18.46
C ARG A 356 3.08 23.78 -18.28
N ARG A 357 3.37 22.96 -19.29
CA ARG A 357 4.42 21.93 -19.29
C ARG A 357 5.60 22.42 -20.14
N HIS A 358 6.82 22.33 -19.63
CA HIS A 358 8.03 22.86 -20.27
C HIS A 358 8.30 22.22 -21.65
N ASN A 359 8.34 20.88 -21.74
CA ASN A 359 8.68 20.16 -22.97
C ASN A 359 7.64 20.38 -24.08
N ALA A 360 6.37 20.60 -23.72
CA ALA A 360 5.30 20.91 -24.67
C ALA A 360 5.54 22.23 -25.43
N ALA A 361 6.23 23.19 -24.81
CA ALA A 361 6.52 24.49 -25.43
C ALA A 361 7.64 24.41 -26.48
N ARG A 362 8.50 23.39 -26.45
CA ARG A 362 9.70 23.30 -27.31
C ARG A 362 9.37 23.48 -28.80
N ARG A 363 8.41 22.72 -29.32
CA ARG A 363 8.03 22.77 -30.74
C ARG A 363 7.52 24.16 -31.14
N TRP A 364 6.82 24.83 -30.22
CA TRP A 364 6.32 26.19 -30.44
C TRP A 364 7.46 27.21 -30.43
N VAL A 365 8.39 27.14 -29.48
CA VAL A 365 9.58 28.01 -29.43
C VAL A 365 10.39 27.88 -30.72
N GLU A 366 10.62 26.66 -31.21
CA GLU A 366 11.28 26.44 -32.49
C GLU A 366 10.56 27.14 -33.64
N SER A 367 9.23 26.98 -33.73
CA SER A 367 8.41 27.62 -34.77
C SER A 367 8.53 29.15 -34.75
N GLU A 368 8.48 29.75 -33.56
CA GLU A 368 8.62 31.21 -33.40
C GLU A 368 10.03 31.70 -33.75
N VAL A 369 11.07 30.93 -33.41
CA VAL A 369 12.45 31.24 -33.82
C VAL A 369 12.56 31.25 -35.34
N TRP A 370 11.99 30.25 -36.03
CA TRP A 370 11.98 30.21 -37.50
C TRP A 370 11.21 31.38 -38.12
N SER A 371 10.06 31.74 -37.53
CA SER A 371 9.26 32.89 -37.95
C SER A 371 10.03 34.20 -37.79
N SER A 372 10.65 34.41 -36.63
CA SER A 372 11.45 35.61 -36.35
C SER A 372 12.63 35.73 -37.33
N MET A 373 13.35 34.63 -37.57
CA MET A 373 14.46 34.62 -38.52
C MET A 373 13.99 34.87 -39.96
N ALA A 374 12.89 34.24 -40.39
CA ALA A 374 12.31 34.46 -41.72
C ALA A 374 11.94 35.93 -41.95
N SER A 375 11.41 36.61 -40.94
CA SER A 375 11.02 38.03 -41.01
C SER A 375 12.20 38.99 -41.26
N THR A 376 13.44 38.56 -41.01
CA THR A 376 14.63 39.37 -41.27
C THR A 376 15.09 39.33 -42.73
N TRP A 377 14.56 38.41 -43.53
CA TRP A 377 14.90 38.27 -44.94
C TRP A 377 14.15 39.31 -45.79
N ARG A 378 14.88 40.05 -46.63
CA ARG A 378 14.35 41.25 -47.32
C ARG A 378 13.64 40.97 -48.64
N ASP A 379 13.85 39.81 -49.28
CA ASP A 379 13.35 39.53 -50.64
C ASP A 379 12.66 38.15 -50.75
N ALA A 380 11.40 38.16 -51.22
CA ALA A 380 10.45 37.03 -51.30
C ALA A 380 9.90 36.53 -49.95
N GLU A 381 8.63 36.07 -49.95
CA GLU A 381 7.97 35.42 -48.82
C GLU A 381 8.71 34.11 -48.46
N LEU A 382 9.77 34.23 -47.66
CA LEU A 382 10.49 33.09 -47.12
C LEU A 382 9.61 32.46 -46.03
N THR A 383 9.23 31.20 -46.23
CA THR A 383 8.40 30.50 -45.23
C THR A 383 9.27 30.01 -44.07
N PRO A 384 8.74 29.95 -42.82
CA PRO A 384 9.45 29.38 -41.68
C PRO A 384 9.92 27.93 -41.91
N ALA A 385 9.18 27.16 -42.72
CA ALA A 385 9.55 25.79 -43.09
C ALA A 385 10.85 25.73 -43.93
N GLN A 386 11.03 26.66 -44.86
CA GLN A 386 12.26 26.76 -45.67
C GLN A 386 13.46 27.18 -44.83
N VAL A 387 13.26 28.09 -43.88
CA VAL A 387 14.30 28.45 -42.89
C VAL A 387 14.69 27.22 -42.09
N ARG A 388 13.71 26.55 -41.47
CA ARG A 388 13.93 25.35 -40.66
C ARG A 388 14.77 24.31 -41.41
N GLU A 389 14.41 23.95 -42.63
CA GLU A 389 15.14 22.93 -43.38
C GLU A 389 16.58 23.37 -43.71
N GLY A 390 16.77 24.66 -44.01
CA GLY A 390 18.08 25.17 -44.40
C GLY A 390 19.06 25.44 -43.26
N ILE A 391 18.61 25.70 -42.02
CA ILE A 391 19.52 26.06 -40.91
C ILE A 391 19.43 25.18 -39.66
N ARG A 392 18.44 24.29 -39.51
CA ARG A 392 18.27 23.49 -38.28
C ARG A 392 19.49 22.61 -37.92
N HIS A 393 20.29 22.25 -38.91
CA HIS A 393 21.44 21.37 -38.75
C HIS A 393 22.71 22.12 -38.32
N LEU A 394 22.71 23.46 -38.43
CA LEU A 394 23.86 24.28 -38.07
C LEU A 394 24.12 24.21 -36.55
N PRO A 395 25.39 24.03 -36.11
CA PRO A 395 25.72 23.94 -34.70
C PRO A 395 25.31 25.17 -33.89
N GLU A 396 25.47 26.40 -34.42
CA GLU A 396 25.13 27.61 -33.67
C GLU A 396 23.62 27.70 -33.40
N VAL A 397 22.79 27.26 -34.35
CA VAL A 397 21.33 27.23 -34.23
C VAL A 397 20.89 26.20 -33.21
N ARG A 398 21.47 24.99 -33.25
CA ARG A 398 21.17 23.94 -32.26
C ARG A 398 21.55 24.39 -30.85
N LEU A 399 22.73 24.97 -30.68
CA LEU A 399 23.17 25.51 -29.39
C LEU A 399 22.28 26.66 -28.90
N ALA A 400 21.82 27.52 -29.80
CA ALA A 400 20.90 28.60 -29.45
C ALA A 400 19.54 28.05 -28.96
N LEU A 401 18.98 27.05 -29.64
CA LEU A 401 17.75 26.40 -29.22
C LEU A 401 17.90 25.65 -27.90
N GLU A 402 18.96 24.85 -27.73
CA GLU A 402 19.25 24.15 -26.47
C GLU A 402 19.50 25.11 -25.32
N ARG A 403 20.09 26.28 -25.59
CA ARG A 403 20.23 27.35 -24.59
C ARG A 403 18.88 27.97 -24.23
N MET A 404 18.04 28.19 -25.24
CA MET A 404 16.76 28.87 -25.07
C MET A 404 15.74 28.03 -24.32
N TRP A 405 15.63 26.76 -24.69
CA TRP A 405 14.57 25.88 -24.23
C TRP A 405 14.98 24.40 -24.39
N PRO A 406 15.90 23.86 -23.57
CA PRO A 406 16.35 22.49 -23.71
C PRO A 406 15.19 21.50 -23.52
N VAL A 407 15.22 20.36 -24.21
CA VAL A 407 14.31 19.24 -23.87
C VAL A 407 14.97 18.45 -22.76
N LEU A 408 14.29 18.30 -21.63
CA LEU A 408 14.86 17.66 -20.45
C LEU A 408 13.98 16.52 -19.96
N THR A 409 14.65 15.48 -19.48
CA THR A 409 14.05 14.45 -18.63
C THR A 409 14.10 14.87 -17.15
N PRO A 410 13.24 14.30 -16.29
CA PRO A 410 13.31 14.52 -14.85
C PRO A 410 14.67 14.15 -14.24
N ALA A 411 15.26 13.06 -14.72
CA ALA A 411 16.55 12.57 -14.25
C ALA A 411 17.69 13.54 -14.60
N GLU A 412 17.73 14.08 -15.82
CA GLU A 412 18.69 15.11 -16.24
C GLU A 412 18.57 16.38 -15.39
N LEU A 413 17.34 16.86 -15.17
CA LEU A 413 17.09 18.06 -14.38
C LEU A 413 17.64 17.92 -12.95
N LEU A 414 17.31 16.83 -12.26
CA LEU A 414 17.73 16.62 -10.88
C LEU A 414 19.21 16.23 -10.76
N HIS A 415 19.76 15.52 -11.76
CA HIS A 415 21.20 15.22 -11.80
C HIS A 415 22.04 16.51 -11.88
N ASP A 416 21.66 17.43 -12.75
CA ASP A 416 22.31 18.72 -12.85
C ASP A 416 22.10 19.57 -11.59
N LEU A 417 20.87 19.63 -11.07
CA LEU A 417 20.53 20.42 -9.90
C LEU A 417 21.37 19.97 -8.69
N PHE A 418 21.31 18.68 -8.35
CA PHE A 418 22.06 18.15 -7.20
C PHE A 418 23.57 18.08 -7.44
N GLY A 419 24.01 18.09 -8.70
CA GLY A 419 25.42 18.15 -9.09
C GLY A 419 26.09 19.52 -8.93
N SER A 420 25.33 20.59 -8.69
CA SER A 420 25.86 21.96 -8.63
C SER A 420 25.33 22.77 -7.44
N LYS A 421 26.24 23.13 -6.53
CA LYS A 421 25.93 24.01 -5.39
C LYS A 421 25.36 25.36 -5.82
N ALA A 422 25.80 25.89 -6.96
CA ALA A 422 25.31 27.16 -7.49
C ALA A 422 23.87 27.05 -8.01
N LEU A 423 23.52 25.94 -8.68
CA LEU A 423 22.15 25.70 -9.13
C LEU A 423 21.22 25.46 -7.94
N LEU A 424 21.66 24.68 -6.95
CA LEU A 424 20.94 24.49 -5.68
C LEU A 424 20.66 25.83 -4.99
N LYS A 425 21.69 26.66 -4.80
CA LYS A 425 21.51 27.97 -4.19
C LYS A 425 20.49 28.82 -4.96
N LEU A 426 20.59 28.88 -6.29
CA LEU A 426 19.69 29.67 -7.12
C LEU A 426 18.23 29.18 -7.07
N ALA A 427 18.03 27.86 -7.05
CA ALA A 427 16.69 27.27 -6.99
C ALA A 427 16.08 27.35 -5.58
N ALA A 428 16.92 27.27 -4.55
CA ALA A 428 16.49 27.15 -3.16
C ALA A 428 16.45 28.48 -2.38
N GLU A 429 17.05 29.57 -2.89
CA GLU A 429 17.28 30.85 -2.19
C GLU A 429 16.07 31.39 -1.40
N LYS A 430 14.85 31.16 -1.89
CA LYS A 430 13.60 31.66 -1.28
C LYS A 430 12.83 30.62 -0.47
N HIS A 431 13.27 29.37 -0.47
CA HIS A 431 12.46 28.24 0.00
C HIS A 431 13.19 27.39 1.03
N LEU A 432 14.51 27.22 0.92
CA LEU A 432 15.32 26.43 1.84
C LEU A 432 16.45 27.26 2.42
N SER A 433 16.83 26.92 3.65
CA SER A 433 18.04 27.40 4.29
C SER A 433 19.30 26.85 3.61
N GLU A 434 20.45 27.46 3.91
CA GLU A 434 21.74 27.03 3.38
C GLU A 434 22.09 25.59 3.76
N ALA A 435 21.84 25.19 5.00
CA ALA A 435 22.06 23.83 5.46
C ALA A 435 21.19 22.82 4.70
N GLU A 436 19.90 23.14 4.49
CA GLU A 436 18.95 22.28 3.77
C GLU A 436 19.39 22.07 2.32
N TYR A 437 19.63 23.12 1.52
CA TYR A 437 19.99 22.91 0.12
C TYR A 437 21.39 22.32 -0.05
N LEU A 438 22.34 22.60 0.85
CA LEU A 438 23.68 21.98 0.80
C LEU A 438 23.60 20.49 1.12
N SER A 439 22.64 20.06 1.94
CA SER A 439 22.42 18.63 2.23
C SER A 439 21.97 17.84 1.00
N LEU A 440 21.40 18.50 -0.02
CA LEU A 440 20.97 17.88 -1.28
C LEU A 440 22.12 17.69 -2.28
N TYR A 441 23.26 18.35 -2.06
CA TYR A 441 24.38 18.27 -2.99
C TYR A 441 24.98 16.87 -3.03
N ARG A 442 25.20 16.35 -4.24
CA ARG A 442 25.94 15.11 -4.47
C ARG A 442 26.91 15.27 -5.63
N GLN A 443 27.98 14.47 -5.61
CA GLN A 443 28.94 14.48 -6.69
C GLN A 443 28.26 14.02 -8.00
N ARG A 444 28.45 14.81 -9.06
CA ARG A 444 27.92 14.49 -10.38
C ARG A 444 28.58 13.21 -10.92
N ARG A 445 27.76 12.35 -11.52
CA ARG A 445 28.22 11.18 -12.29
C ARG A 445 28.38 11.53 -13.77
N ASP A 446 29.24 10.82 -14.48
CA ASP A 446 29.45 11.02 -15.92
C ASP A 446 28.22 10.59 -16.73
N GLU A 447 27.61 9.46 -16.35
CA GLU A 447 26.40 8.91 -16.98
C GLU A 447 25.21 8.94 -16.02
N ILE A 448 24.03 9.28 -16.52
CA ILE A 448 22.79 9.39 -15.73
C ILE A 448 22.31 8.01 -15.27
N ASP A 449 22.46 7.00 -16.12
CA ASP A 449 22.04 5.62 -15.81
C ASP A 449 22.87 4.99 -14.68
N SER A 450 24.06 5.55 -14.40
CA SER A 450 24.91 5.15 -13.27
C SER A 450 24.46 5.75 -11.92
N VAL A 451 23.49 6.66 -11.93
CA VAL A 451 22.97 7.29 -10.72
C VAL A 451 22.01 6.34 -10.01
N ARG A 452 22.33 6.03 -8.75
CA ARG A 452 21.41 5.36 -7.84
C ARG A 452 20.60 6.40 -7.09
N TRP A 453 19.33 6.52 -7.44
CA TRP A 453 18.40 7.45 -6.81
C TRP A 453 17.94 6.93 -5.46
N SER A 454 17.74 7.83 -4.49
CA SER A 454 17.19 7.45 -3.18
C SER A 454 15.67 7.32 -3.24
N ASP A 455 15.07 6.71 -2.22
CA ASP A 455 13.60 6.61 -2.09
C ASP A 455 12.93 8.00 -2.05
N SER A 456 13.62 9.00 -1.49
CA SER A 456 13.13 10.39 -1.43
C SER A 456 13.27 11.13 -2.77
N ASP A 457 14.21 10.73 -3.63
CA ASP A 457 14.38 11.32 -4.96
C ASP A 457 13.20 10.98 -5.89
N ILE A 458 12.56 9.81 -5.71
CA ILE A 458 11.49 9.34 -6.58
C ILE A 458 10.34 10.34 -6.65
N ALA A 459 9.90 10.87 -5.50
CA ALA A 459 8.82 11.86 -5.45
C ALA A 459 9.21 13.16 -6.18
N LEU A 460 10.50 13.52 -6.15
CA LEU A 460 11.02 14.70 -6.85
C LEU A 460 11.14 14.47 -8.36
N LEU A 461 11.52 13.27 -8.79
CA LEU A 461 11.52 12.89 -10.21
C LEU A 461 10.09 12.94 -10.77
N ASP A 462 9.12 12.41 -10.03
CA ASP A 462 7.71 12.49 -10.41
C ASP A 462 7.19 13.94 -10.42
N GLU A 463 7.61 14.77 -9.46
CA GLU A 463 7.27 16.20 -9.46
C GLU A 463 7.89 16.93 -10.66
N ALA A 464 9.16 16.68 -10.97
CA ALA A 464 9.83 17.22 -12.14
C ALA A 464 9.14 16.79 -13.43
N ARG A 465 8.68 15.54 -13.53
CA ARG A 465 7.86 15.06 -14.67
C ARG A 465 6.58 15.86 -14.83
N SER A 466 5.94 16.25 -13.73
CA SER A 466 4.70 17.04 -13.78
C SER A 466 4.90 18.45 -14.37
N TYR A 467 6.05 19.08 -14.12
CA TYR A 467 6.43 20.38 -14.68
C TYR A 467 6.99 20.27 -16.10
N LEU A 468 7.81 19.24 -16.36
CA LEU A 468 8.43 19.03 -17.67
C LEU A 468 7.40 18.58 -18.71
N GLY A 469 6.53 17.64 -18.34
CA GLY A 469 5.65 16.95 -19.26
C GLY A 469 6.40 15.97 -20.17
N SER A 470 5.63 15.29 -21.01
CA SER A 470 6.15 14.24 -21.89
C SER A 470 7.17 14.77 -22.89
N LEU A 471 8.13 13.93 -23.24
CA LEU A 471 9.10 14.19 -24.28
C LEU A 471 8.37 14.35 -25.63
N PRO A 472 8.84 15.24 -26.52
CA PRO A 472 8.28 15.35 -27.85
C PRO A 472 8.40 14.00 -28.57
N ALA A 473 7.25 13.41 -28.94
CA ALA A 473 7.22 12.11 -29.62
C ALA A 473 8.21 12.07 -30.80
N LYS A 474 9.10 11.06 -30.80
CA LYS A 474 9.82 10.65 -32.00
C LYS A 474 8.79 10.09 -32.99
N ALA A 475 8.90 10.41 -34.28
CA ALA A 475 7.97 9.91 -35.29
C ALA A 475 7.85 8.38 -35.20
N GLY A 476 6.65 7.88 -34.87
CA GLY A 476 6.34 6.45 -34.79
C GLY A 476 6.36 5.79 -33.39
N ALA A 477 6.66 6.53 -32.31
CA ALA A 477 6.55 6.01 -30.94
C ALA A 477 5.13 6.27 -30.37
N PRO A 478 4.51 5.31 -29.65
CA PRO A 478 3.21 5.52 -29.00
C PRO A 478 3.29 6.65 -27.96
N GLU A 479 2.34 7.60 -28.01
CA GLU A 479 2.27 8.78 -27.13
C GLU A 479 2.00 8.40 -25.64
N GLU A 480 1.47 7.21 -25.38
CA GLU A 480 1.00 6.77 -24.05
C GLU A 480 2.09 6.42 -23.03
N VAL A 481 3.36 6.25 -23.45
CA VAL A 481 4.41 5.70 -22.56
C VAL A 481 4.90 6.71 -21.51
N ASP A 482 4.65 8.01 -21.71
CA ASP A 482 5.26 9.08 -20.91
C ASP A 482 4.26 9.95 -20.12
N GLU A 483 2.97 9.57 -20.08
CA GLU A 483 1.98 10.23 -19.22
C GLU A 483 1.83 9.53 -17.86
N ILE A 484 1.49 10.29 -16.82
CA ILE A 484 1.24 9.75 -15.49
C ILE A 484 -0.12 9.04 -15.52
N ARG A 485 -0.10 7.70 -15.48
CA ARG A 485 -1.31 6.87 -15.38
C ARG A 485 -2.13 7.23 -14.14
N THR A 486 -3.44 7.34 -14.31
CA THR A 486 -4.40 7.57 -13.23
C THR A 486 -5.24 6.33 -12.96
N TYR A 487 -5.72 6.18 -11.73
CA TYR A 487 -6.49 5.04 -11.26
C TYR A 487 -7.83 5.47 -10.69
N GLY A 488 -8.82 4.58 -10.80
CA GLY A 488 -10.18 4.80 -10.29
C GLY A 488 -10.30 4.65 -8.78
N HIS A 489 -9.39 3.89 -8.17
CA HIS A 489 -9.22 3.77 -6.72
C HIS A 489 -7.75 3.53 -6.37
N ILE A 490 -7.29 4.08 -5.25
CA ILE A 490 -5.92 3.87 -4.74
C ILE A 490 -5.99 3.37 -3.30
N VAL A 491 -5.29 2.27 -3.01
CA VAL A 491 -5.05 1.78 -1.66
C VAL A 491 -3.60 2.09 -1.28
N ILE A 492 -3.37 2.69 -0.11
CA ILE A 492 -2.03 2.96 0.41
C ILE A 492 -1.92 2.34 1.80
N ASP A 493 -0.98 1.41 1.97
CA ASP A 493 -0.63 0.87 3.29
C ASP A 493 0.55 1.62 3.91
N GLU A 494 0.60 1.64 5.23
CA GLU A 494 1.59 2.37 6.04
C GLU A 494 1.76 3.84 5.62
N VAL A 495 0.66 4.50 5.27
CA VAL A 495 0.65 5.87 4.71
C VAL A 495 1.31 6.91 5.63
N GLN A 496 1.38 6.65 6.93
CA GLN A 496 2.03 7.54 7.90
C GLN A 496 3.54 7.69 7.69
N ASP A 497 4.18 6.80 6.93
CA ASP A 497 5.59 6.92 6.56
C ASP A 497 5.81 7.78 5.31
N PHE A 498 4.73 8.14 4.61
CA PHE A 498 4.84 8.91 3.38
C PHE A 498 5.11 10.38 3.73
N THR A 499 6.13 10.92 3.09
CA THR A 499 6.40 12.36 3.13
C THR A 499 5.32 13.14 2.36
N PRO A 500 5.13 14.44 2.64
CA PRO A 500 4.23 15.28 1.87
C PRO A 500 4.43 15.23 0.34
N MET A 501 5.68 15.18 -0.13
CA MET A 501 5.97 15.01 -1.56
C MET A 501 5.50 13.65 -2.11
N GLN A 502 5.63 12.57 -1.34
CA GLN A 502 5.15 11.24 -1.70
C GLN A 502 3.61 11.16 -1.70
N LEU A 503 2.94 11.81 -0.75
CA LEU A 503 1.47 11.93 -0.74
C LEU A 503 0.96 12.70 -1.96
N ARG A 504 1.67 13.77 -2.36
CA ARG A 504 1.37 14.54 -3.57
C ARG A 504 1.56 13.70 -4.84
N MET A 505 2.63 12.89 -4.90
CA MET A 505 2.88 11.93 -5.98
C MET A 505 1.77 10.88 -6.11
N ALA A 506 1.30 10.31 -5.00
CA ALA A 506 0.16 9.38 -5.01
C ALA A 506 -1.14 10.08 -5.45
N SER A 507 -1.38 11.31 -4.96
CA SER A 507 -2.57 12.09 -5.29
C SER A 507 -2.70 12.42 -6.77
N ARG A 508 -1.58 12.66 -7.48
CA ARG A 508 -1.58 12.88 -8.94
C ARG A 508 -2.13 11.70 -9.74
N ARG A 509 -2.08 10.49 -9.18
CA ARG A 509 -2.55 9.26 -9.80
C ARG A 509 -4.03 9.00 -9.49
N SER A 510 -4.67 9.79 -8.64
CA SER A 510 -6.10 9.63 -8.35
C SER A 510 -6.95 10.33 -9.41
N LEU A 511 -7.76 9.57 -10.15
CA LEU A 511 -8.64 10.13 -11.19
C LEU A 511 -9.77 10.97 -10.58
N ASN A 512 -10.42 10.42 -9.55
CA ASN A 512 -11.68 10.91 -8.98
C ASN A 512 -11.58 11.29 -7.49
N GLY A 513 -10.40 11.13 -6.87
CA GLY A 513 -10.17 11.37 -5.44
C GLY A 513 -10.56 10.19 -4.52
N SER A 514 -10.88 9.03 -5.08
CA SER A 514 -11.19 7.82 -4.30
C SER A 514 -9.91 7.15 -3.80
N MET A 515 -9.72 7.12 -2.48
CA MET A 515 -8.54 6.52 -1.86
C MET A 515 -8.91 5.81 -0.56
N THR A 516 -8.30 4.66 -0.31
CA THR A 516 -8.29 3.98 0.99
C THR A 516 -6.87 4.03 1.52
N VAL A 517 -6.62 4.84 2.55
CA VAL A 517 -5.30 4.94 3.18
C VAL A 517 -5.36 4.27 4.54
N VAL A 518 -4.42 3.37 4.82
CA VAL A 518 -4.39 2.60 6.05
C VAL A 518 -3.05 2.77 6.74
N GLY A 519 -3.07 2.78 8.07
CA GLY A 519 -1.87 3.03 8.86
C GLY A 519 -2.11 3.15 10.35
N ASP A 520 -1.03 3.47 11.05
CA ASP A 520 -1.06 3.75 12.49
C ASP A 520 -0.19 4.98 12.80
N ILE A 521 -0.81 6.08 13.23
CA ILE A 521 -0.09 7.30 13.63
C ILE A 521 0.95 7.03 14.73
N ALA A 522 0.71 6.08 15.64
CA ALA A 522 1.68 5.73 16.69
C ALA A 522 2.94 5.04 16.13
N GLN A 523 2.88 4.51 14.91
CA GLN A 523 4.01 3.89 14.20
C GLN A 523 4.65 4.81 13.15
N ALA A 524 4.35 6.11 13.19
CA ALA A 524 4.94 7.08 12.27
C ALA A 524 6.38 7.41 12.69
N THR A 525 7.36 6.81 12.00
CA THR A 525 8.80 7.00 12.27
C THR A 525 9.56 7.71 11.14
N GLY A 526 8.86 8.10 10.07
CA GLY A 526 9.47 8.76 8.91
C GLY A 526 10.09 10.15 9.21
N PRO A 527 10.90 10.70 8.27
CA PRO A 527 11.60 11.98 8.46
C PRO A 527 10.69 13.20 8.70
N LEU A 528 9.44 13.12 8.23
CA LEU A 528 8.37 14.09 8.40
C LEU A 528 7.13 13.41 9.01
N ALA A 529 7.36 12.60 10.04
CA ALA A 529 6.31 11.83 10.71
C ALA A 529 5.11 12.74 11.12
N PRO A 530 3.88 12.41 10.70
CA PRO A 530 2.68 13.15 11.07
C PRO A 530 2.38 13.00 12.56
N ASN A 531 1.65 13.97 13.12
CA ASN A 531 1.11 13.89 14.48
C ASN A 531 -0.36 13.50 14.49
N THR A 532 -1.08 13.84 13.42
CA THR A 532 -2.50 13.57 13.26
C THR A 532 -2.81 13.13 11.83
N TRP A 533 -4.00 12.56 11.63
CA TRP A 533 -4.46 12.22 10.28
C TRP A 533 -4.68 13.45 9.39
N ASP A 534 -5.00 14.61 9.96
CA ASP A 534 -5.15 15.86 9.22
C ASP A 534 -3.83 16.30 8.55
N ASP A 535 -2.69 15.97 9.16
CA ASP A 535 -1.36 16.24 8.57
C ASP A 535 -1.13 15.50 7.25
N ILE A 536 -1.79 14.35 7.07
CA ILE A 536 -1.75 13.50 5.88
C ILE A 536 -2.85 13.91 4.90
N VAL A 537 -4.11 13.97 5.38
CA VAL A 537 -5.30 14.20 4.55
C VAL A 537 -5.22 15.51 3.79
N ARG A 538 -4.63 16.57 4.37
CA ARG A 538 -4.44 17.87 3.69
C ARG A 538 -3.63 17.80 2.38
N HIS A 539 -2.88 16.72 2.17
CA HIS A 539 -2.09 16.49 0.95
C HIS A 539 -2.79 15.57 -0.05
N LEU A 540 -3.92 14.98 0.34
CA LEU A 540 -4.73 14.08 -0.47
C LEU A 540 -5.87 14.85 -1.17
N PRO A 541 -6.55 14.25 -2.17
CA PRO A 541 -7.61 14.92 -2.90
C PRO A 541 -8.84 15.23 -2.02
N ASP A 542 -9.20 16.51 -1.89
CA ASP A 542 -10.33 16.98 -1.06
C ASP A 542 -11.67 17.12 -1.82
N ARG A 543 -11.87 16.39 -2.92
CA ARG A 543 -13.05 16.61 -3.78
C ARG A 543 -14.38 16.21 -3.13
N LYS A 544 -14.36 15.31 -2.15
CA LYS A 544 -15.56 14.70 -1.54
C LYS A 544 -15.45 14.54 -0.01
N GLY A 545 -14.47 15.20 0.62
CA GLY A 545 -14.16 15.06 2.05
C GLY A 545 -13.40 13.78 2.41
N SER A 546 -12.99 13.69 3.67
CA SER A 546 -12.30 12.55 4.26
C SER A 546 -13.12 11.93 5.40
N ARG A 547 -12.93 10.63 5.64
CA ARG A 547 -13.51 9.90 6.77
C ARG A 547 -12.42 9.13 7.47
N VAL A 548 -12.37 9.20 8.79
CA VAL A 548 -11.44 8.41 9.60
C VAL A 548 -12.24 7.37 10.39
N ILE A 549 -11.93 6.09 10.18
CA ILE A 549 -12.52 4.96 10.92
C ILE A 549 -11.39 4.21 11.62
N GLY A 550 -11.60 3.88 12.89
CA GLY A 550 -10.62 3.16 13.71
C GLY A 550 -10.97 1.69 13.83
N LEU A 551 -9.95 0.82 13.81
CA LEU A 551 -10.06 -0.58 14.24
C LEU A 551 -9.68 -0.68 15.72
N SER A 552 -10.60 -1.16 16.55
CA SER A 552 -10.41 -1.13 18.01
C SER A 552 -9.80 -2.42 18.57
N VAL A 553 -9.89 -3.54 17.84
CA VAL A 553 -9.50 -4.88 18.36
C VAL A 553 -8.30 -5.46 17.62
N GLY A 554 -7.28 -5.88 18.37
CA GLY A 554 -6.08 -6.57 17.89
C GLY A 554 -6.08 -8.05 18.22
N TYR A 555 -5.70 -8.89 17.24
CA TYR A 555 -5.77 -10.36 17.34
C TYR A 555 -4.40 -11.05 17.29
N ARG A 556 -3.37 -10.38 16.77
CA ARG A 556 -2.04 -11.00 16.58
C ARG A 556 -1.16 -10.96 17.81
N ILE A 557 -1.16 -9.82 18.53
CA ILE A 557 -0.24 -9.56 19.64
C ILE A 557 -0.93 -9.91 20.96
N PRO A 558 -0.28 -10.67 21.86
CA PRO A 558 -0.79 -10.95 23.19
C PRO A 558 -1.07 -9.69 24.02
N ALA A 559 -2.10 -9.73 24.86
CA ALA A 559 -2.54 -8.63 25.71
C ALA A 559 -1.42 -8.14 26.65
N GLN A 560 -0.62 -9.05 27.19
CA GLN A 560 0.48 -8.76 28.11
C GLN A 560 1.58 -7.92 27.44
N ILE A 561 1.92 -8.23 26.18
CA ILE A 561 2.88 -7.44 25.38
C ILE A 561 2.27 -6.07 25.04
N MET A 562 1.00 -6.07 24.64
CA MET A 562 0.31 -4.84 24.25
C MET A 562 0.15 -3.87 25.44
N GLU A 563 0.04 -4.37 26.67
CA GLU A 563 -0.03 -3.52 27.86
C GLU A 563 1.22 -2.64 28.01
N VAL A 564 2.41 -3.24 27.91
CA VAL A 564 3.69 -2.50 27.97
C VAL A 564 3.79 -1.53 26.79
N ALA A 565 3.46 -1.98 25.59
CA ALA A 565 3.50 -1.13 24.40
C ALA A 565 2.53 0.05 24.48
N ASN A 566 1.33 -0.14 25.04
CA ASN A 566 0.31 0.89 25.19
C ASN A 566 0.76 2.04 26.11
N ARG A 567 1.59 1.78 27.12
CA ARG A 567 2.16 2.83 27.97
C ARG A 567 3.12 3.73 27.18
N VAL A 568 4.01 3.11 26.39
CA VAL A 568 4.90 3.83 25.46
C VAL A 568 4.09 4.60 24.41
N MET A 569 3.05 4.00 23.86
CA MET A 569 2.16 4.63 22.87
C MET A 569 1.49 5.89 23.42
N LYS A 570 0.95 5.84 24.64
CA LYS A 570 0.31 6.99 25.30
C LYS A 570 1.26 8.17 25.48
N ALA A 571 2.52 7.89 25.82
CA ALA A 571 3.56 8.92 25.91
C ALA A 571 3.97 9.46 24.52
N ALA A 572 4.07 8.58 23.51
CA ALA A 572 4.49 8.94 22.16
C ALA A 572 3.44 9.73 21.37
N THR A 573 2.15 9.41 21.56
CA THR A 573 1.01 10.00 20.82
C THR A 573 -0.17 10.21 21.76
N PRO A 574 -0.16 11.29 22.58
CA PRO A 574 -1.26 11.60 23.48
C PRO A 574 -2.58 11.81 22.71
N GLY A 575 -3.66 11.16 23.16
CA GLY A 575 -5.01 11.30 22.58
C GLY A 575 -5.39 10.19 21.59
N LEU A 576 -4.45 9.34 21.15
CA LEU A 576 -4.77 8.15 20.38
C LEU A 576 -5.29 7.04 21.31
N ARG A 577 -6.43 6.43 20.94
CA ARG A 577 -6.98 5.29 21.71
C ARG A 577 -6.18 4.03 21.38
N PRO A 578 -5.66 3.30 22.40
CA PRO A 578 -4.95 2.06 22.16
C PRO A 578 -5.90 0.96 21.67
N PRO A 579 -5.42 0.03 20.83
CA PRO A 579 -6.19 -1.16 20.49
C PRO A 579 -6.33 -2.08 21.72
N THR A 580 -7.46 -2.77 21.80
CA THR A 580 -7.72 -3.82 22.79
C THR A 580 -7.24 -5.15 22.21
N ALA A 581 -6.30 -5.80 22.87
CA ALA A 581 -5.85 -7.14 22.50
C ALA A 581 -6.79 -8.18 23.13
N VAL A 582 -7.37 -9.06 22.30
CA VAL A 582 -8.27 -10.13 22.78
C VAL A 582 -7.56 -11.46 23.03
N ARG A 583 -6.31 -11.58 22.56
CA ARG A 583 -5.51 -12.78 22.72
C ARG A 583 -4.72 -12.70 24.02
N GLU A 584 -4.94 -13.64 24.93
CA GLU A 584 -4.06 -13.83 26.08
C GLU A 584 -2.84 -14.67 25.64
N GLY A 585 -1.64 -14.21 26.00
CA GLY A 585 -0.41 -14.98 25.88
C GLY A 585 -0.22 -15.88 27.10
N ASP A 586 0.62 -16.91 26.95
CA ASP A 586 0.95 -17.83 28.03
C ASP A 586 1.88 -17.19 29.08
N ASP A 587 2.60 -16.13 28.71
CA ASP A 587 3.68 -15.53 29.50
C ASP A 587 3.66 -13.99 29.49
N LEU A 588 4.21 -13.40 30.54
CA LEU A 588 4.46 -11.96 30.65
C LEU A 588 5.77 -11.59 29.91
N PRO A 589 5.94 -10.32 29.47
CA PRO A 589 7.22 -9.84 28.98
C PRO A 589 8.31 -9.92 30.06
N ASP A 590 9.48 -10.44 29.70
CA ASP A 590 10.62 -10.56 30.60
C ASP A 590 11.45 -9.27 30.63
N PHE A 591 11.80 -8.79 31.82
CA PHE A 591 12.67 -7.62 32.00
C PHE A 591 13.99 -8.05 32.65
N ILE A 592 15.07 -7.96 31.89
CA ILE A 592 16.41 -8.44 32.26
C ILE A 592 17.32 -7.24 32.44
N HIS A 593 17.52 -6.83 33.69
CA HIS A 593 18.45 -5.78 34.05
C HIS A 593 19.87 -6.35 34.19
N VAL A 594 20.82 -5.75 33.47
CA VAL A 594 22.26 -6.08 33.57
C VAL A 594 23.00 -4.97 34.33
N PRO A 595 23.96 -5.32 35.20
CA PRO A 595 24.62 -4.35 36.08
C PRO A 595 25.60 -3.42 35.36
N SER A 596 26.04 -3.76 34.15
CA SER A 596 26.96 -2.94 33.36
C SER A 596 26.77 -3.18 31.86
N ALA A 597 27.15 -2.17 31.06
CA ALA A 597 27.14 -2.27 29.60
C ALA A 597 28.05 -3.39 29.06
N ASP A 598 29.15 -3.71 29.77
CA ASP A 598 30.07 -4.78 29.37
C ASP A 598 29.40 -6.17 29.42
N ALA A 599 28.42 -6.36 30.30
CA ALA A 599 27.66 -7.62 30.44
C ALA A 599 26.47 -7.72 29.46
N LEU A 600 26.15 -6.63 28.74
CA LEU A 600 24.97 -6.56 27.88
C LEU A 600 24.99 -7.61 26.77
N GLY A 601 26.12 -7.74 26.06
CA GLY A 601 26.26 -8.70 24.97
C GLY A 601 26.06 -10.15 25.42
N GLU A 602 26.61 -10.52 26.57
CA GLU A 602 26.46 -11.86 27.15
C GLU A 602 25.00 -12.13 27.55
N ALA A 603 24.34 -11.17 28.22
CA ALA A 603 22.94 -11.30 28.61
C ALA A 603 22.00 -11.42 27.41
N VAL A 604 22.22 -10.61 26.36
CA VAL A 604 21.45 -10.70 25.11
C VAL A 604 21.63 -12.07 24.45
N ALA A 605 22.85 -12.60 24.42
CA ALA A 605 23.12 -13.92 23.84
C ALA A 605 22.46 -15.05 24.65
N MET A 606 22.58 -15.01 25.98
CA MET A 606 21.93 -15.98 26.86
C MET A 606 20.41 -15.97 26.69
N GLU A 607 19.81 -14.78 26.64
CA GLU A 607 18.36 -14.64 26.47
C GLU A 607 17.90 -15.07 25.08
N THR A 608 18.66 -14.74 24.04
CA THR A 608 18.39 -15.21 22.67
C THR A 608 18.43 -16.74 22.61
N ALA A 609 19.42 -17.38 23.24
CA ALA A 609 19.50 -18.84 23.30
C ALA A 609 18.31 -19.46 24.04
N ARG A 610 17.84 -18.83 25.13
CA ARG A 610 16.63 -19.26 25.85
C ARG A 610 15.41 -19.24 24.92
N LEU A 611 15.15 -18.12 24.23
CA LEU A 611 14.02 -18.02 23.31
C LEU A 611 14.10 -19.03 22.15
N VAL A 612 15.30 -19.28 21.61
CA VAL A 612 15.50 -20.31 20.57
C VAL A 612 15.13 -21.71 21.07
N SER A 613 15.39 -22.01 22.34
CA SER A 613 15.02 -23.30 22.93
C SER A 613 13.52 -23.44 23.22
N GLU A 614 12.84 -22.33 23.52
CA GLU A 614 11.40 -22.32 23.83
C GLU A 614 10.54 -22.29 22.56
N ILE A 615 10.96 -21.55 21.54
CA ILE A 615 10.23 -21.37 20.28
C ILE A 615 10.84 -22.25 19.19
N VAL A 616 10.44 -23.52 19.18
CA VAL A 616 10.83 -24.48 18.14
C VAL A 616 10.28 -24.01 16.77
N ASP A 617 11.15 -23.95 15.77
CA ASP A 617 10.85 -23.54 14.38
C ASP A 617 10.24 -22.14 14.19
N GLY A 618 10.41 -21.23 15.17
CA GLY A 618 9.94 -19.85 15.07
C GLY A 618 11.02 -18.84 14.66
N ASN A 619 10.58 -17.66 14.23
CA ASN A 619 11.47 -16.55 13.90
C ASN A 619 11.72 -15.65 15.11
N ILE A 620 12.97 -15.46 15.47
CA ILE A 620 13.42 -14.64 16.60
C ILE A 620 14.23 -13.46 16.08
N ALA A 621 13.95 -12.26 16.58
CA ALA A 621 14.80 -11.11 16.33
C ALA A 621 15.39 -10.50 17.59
N VAL A 622 16.62 -10.01 17.46
CA VAL A 622 17.25 -9.14 18.44
C VAL A 622 17.22 -7.72 17.88
N VAL A 623 16.40 -6.86 18.48
CA VAL A 623 16.18 -5.48 18.07
C VAL A 623 17.02 -4.57 18.93
N ALA A 624 17.95 -3.84 18.31
CA ALA A 624 18.91 -2.99 19.00
C ALA A 624 19.02 -1.61 18.33
N PRO A 625 19.54 -0.59 19.04
CA PRO A 625 19.97 0.65 18.40
C PRO A 625 20.95 0.39 17.26
N ASP A 626 20.87 1.17 16.19
CA ASP A 626 21.69 0.98 14.99
C ASP A 626 23.21 0.90 15.29
N PRO A 627 23.79 1.74 16.19
CA PRO A 627 25.21 1.65 16.54
C PRO A 627 25.61 0.37 17.28
N MET A 628 24.66 -0.33 17.90
CA MET A 628 24.93 -1.51 18.73
C MET A 628 24.84 -2.83 17.95
N VAL A 629 24.33 -2.82 16.72
CA VAL A 629 24.11 -4.04 15.91
C VAL A 629 25.37 -4.89 15.75
N GLU A 630 26.52 -4.27 15.47
CA GLU A 630 27.79 -4.99 15.30
C GLU A 630 28.25 -5.67 16.59
N MET A 631 28.11 -4.97 17.72
CA MET A 631 28.48 -5.47 19.05
C MET A 631 27.62 -6.69 19.42
N ILE A 632 26.31 -6.58 19.22
CA ILE A 632 25.36 -7.67 19.50
C ILE A 632 25.59 -8.86 18.58
N SER A 633 25.83 -8.63 17.29
CA SER A 633 26.18 -9.69 16.33
C SER A 633 27.47 -10.42 16.72
N ALA A 634 28.49 -9.69 17.20
CA ALA A 634 29.71 -10.29 17.71
C ALA A 634 29.46 -11.15 18.96
N ALA A 635 28.63 -10.67 19.90
CA ALA A 635 28.28 -11.41 21.12
C ALA A 635 27.52 -12.73 20.82
N LEU A 636 26.54 -12.68 19.90
CA LEU A 636 25.84 -13.89 19.46
C LEU A 636 26.78 -14.89 18.78
N THR A 637 27.75 -14.39 17.99
CA THR A 637 28.78 -15.24 17.36
C THR A 637 29.66 -15.91 18.41
N ALA A 638 30.09 -15.17 19.44
CA ALA A 638 30.89 -15.71 20.54
C ALA A 638 30.14 -16.79 21.34
N ALA A 639 28.82 -16.66 21.47
CA ALA A 639 27.94 -17.67 22.05
C ALA A 639 27.58 -18.83 21.10
N SER A 640 28.17 -18.88 19.89
CA SER A 640 27.89 -19.90 18.86
C SER A 640 26.43 -19.93 18.37
N ILE A 641 25.71 -18.80 18.46
CA ILE A 641 24.35 -18.66 17.95
C ILE A 641 24.41 -18.23 16.48
N LYS A 642 23.99 -19.12 15.57
CA LYS A 642 23.88 -18.81 14.15
C LYS A 642 22.77 -17.78 13.93
N HIS A 643 23.14 -16.62 13.42
CA HIS A 643 22.22 -15.53 13.14
C HIS A 643 22.57 -14.84 11.82
N GLY A 644 21.59 -14.15 11.26
CA GLY A 644 21.69 -13.36 10.06
C GLY A 644 21.52 -11.88 10.39
N ARG A 645 21.57 -11.05 9.34
CA ARG A 645 21.25 -9.62 9.46
C ARG A 645 19.98 -9.34 8.69
N ALA A 646 19.11 -8.51 9.27
CA ALA A 646 17.96 -8.02 8.52
C ALA A 646 18.45 -7.05 7.46
N THR A 647 18.26 -7.42 6.20
CA THR A 647 18.24 -6.47 5.09
C THR A 647 16.81 -5.99 4.90
N ARG A 648 16.59 -4.92 4.12
CA ARG A 648 15.24 -4.44 3.73
C ARG A 648 14.37 -5.52 3.04
N THR A 649 14.91 -6.70 2.75
CA THR A 649 14.34 -7.68 1.81
C THR A 649 14.14 -9.10 2.33
N ALA A 650 14.73 -9.51 3.47
CA ALA A 650 14.51 -10.85 4.04
C ALA A 650 15.10 -11.03 5.46
N LEU A 651 14.56 -12.01 6.20
CA LEU A 651 15.23 -12.67 7.33
C LEU A 651 16.04 -13.85 6.77
N GLU A 652 17.36 -13.85 6.97
CA GLU A 652 18.26 -14.84 6.36
C GLU A 652 18.32 -16.17 7.14
N THR A 653 17.89 -16.15 8.41
CA THR A 653 17.98 -17.26 9.37
C THR A 653 16.91 -17.14 10.46
N GLY A 654 16.66 -18.23 11.21
CA GLY A 654 15.69 -18.25 12.31
C GLY A 654 15.98 -17.26 13.45
N VAL A 655 17.24 -16.86 13.66
CA VAL A 655 17.62 -15.73 14.52
C VAL A 655 18.19 -14.61 13.66
N THR A 656 17.73 -13.37 13.85
CA THR A 656 18.24 -12.22 13.09
C THR A 656 18.48 -11.01 14.00
N VAL A 657 19.61 -10.33 13.82
CA VAL A 657 19.86 -9.03 14.47
C VAL A 657 19.33 -7.92 13.58
N VAL A 658 18.53 -7.04 14.14
CA VAL A 658 17.75 -6.04 13.41
C VAL A 658 17.96 -4.66 14.05
N PRO A 659 18.48 -3.67 13.31
CA PRO A 659 18.44 -2.29 13.79
C PRO A 659 16.99 -1.83 13.95
N VAL A 660 16.71 -1.03 14.97
CA VAL A 660 15.35 -0.51 15.21
C VAL A 660 14.80 0.26 13.99
N SER A 661 15.69 0.94 13.25
CA SER A 661 15.35 1.70 12.03
C SER A 661 14.74 0.85 10.90
N VAL A 662 14.95 -0.48 10.91
CA VAL A 662 14.47 -1.41 9.86
C VAL A 662 13.50 -2.48 10.37
N VAL A 663 13.13 -2.46 11.65
CA VAL A 663 12.29 -3.51 12.26
C VAL A 663 10.83 -3.46 11.78
N LYS A 664 10.39 -2.33 11.21
CA LYS A 664 9.01 -2.12 10.77
C LYS A 664 8.62 -3.09 9.65
N GLY A 665 7.38 -3.58 9.72
CA GLY A 665 6.83 -4.51 8.73
C GLY A 665 7.25 -5.97 8.93
N LEU A 666 8.08 -6.27 9.94
CA LEU A 666 8.38 -7.64 10.36
C LEU A 666 7.34 -8.14 11.37
N GLU A 667 7.01 -9.42 11.31
CA GLU A 667 6.26 -10.14 12.34
C GLU A 667 7.11 -11.32 12.80
N LEU A 668 7.32 -11.42 14.10
CA LEU A 668 8.28 -12.34 14.71
C LEU A 668 7.61 -13.09 15.85
N ASP A 669 8.02 -14.34 16.07
CA ASP A 669 7.51 -15.15 17.17
C ASP A 669 8.12 -14.71 18.50
N GLY A 670 9.43 -14.44 18.50
CA GLY A 670 10.18 -13.94 19.65
C GLY A 670 10.93 -12.65 19.33
N VAL A 671 10.93 -11.70 20.27
CA VAL A 671 11.70 -10.45 20.13
C VAL A 671 12.46 -10.17 21.41
N VAL A 672 13.76 -9.93 21.28
CA VAL A 672 14.63 -9.37 22.32
C VAL A 672 14.87 -7.90 22.01
N VAL A 673 14.33 -6.98 22.81
CA VAL A 673 14.57 -5.53 22.69
C VAL A 673 15.75 -5.15 23.59
N VAL A 674 16.79 -4.59 23.00
CA VAL A 674 18.05 -4.25 23.68
C VAL A 674 18.11 -2.74 23.91
N GLU A 675 18.41 -2.34 25.15
CA GLU A 675 18.59 -0.94 25.59
C GLU A 675 17.47 0.01 25.09
N PRO A 676 16.23 -0.11 25.60
CA PRO A 676 15.11 0.76 25.20
C PRO A 676 15.40 2.26 25.35
N ALA A 677 16.20 2.66 26.34
CA ALA A 677 16.59 4.06 26.52
C ALA A 677 17.48 4.56 25.37
N ALA A 678 18.45 3.76 24.93
CA ALA A 678 19.29 4.06 23.79
C ALA A 678 18.49 4.11 22.49
N ILE A 679 17.49 3.24 22.30
CA ILE A 679 16.55 3.31 21.15
C ILE A 679 15.84 4.67 21.12
N VAL A 680 15.34 5.14 22.26
CA VAL A 680 14.63 6.41 22.36
C VAL A 680 15.55 7.60 22.08
N ALA A 681 16.83 7.50 22.43
CA ALA A 681 17.81 8.58 22.25
C ALA A 681 18.37 8.66 20.81
N ASP A 682 18.52 7.53 20.12
CA ASP A 682 19.15 7.44 18.80
C ASP A 682 18.20 7.85 17.66
N GLU A 683 16.91 7.57 17.82
CA GLU A 683 15.91 7.78 16.78
C GLU A 683 15.21 9.14 16.86
N LEU A 684 14.95 9.75 15.69
CA LEU A 684 14.22 11.04 15.59
C LEU A 684 12.82 10.99 16.23
N GLN A 685 12.17 9.82 16.14
CA GLN A 685 10.86 9.52 16.72
C GLN A 685 11.01 8.41 17.78
N GLY A 686 11.95 8.57 18.70
CA GLY A 686 12.41 7.54 19.64
C GLY A 686 11.32 6.71 20.33
N LEU A 687 10.32 7.35 20.95
CA LEU A 687 9.24 6.61 21.62
C LEU A 687 8.36 5.83 20.63
N ARG A 688 8.15 6.33 19.41
CA ARG A 688 7.42 5.61 18.36
C ARG A 688 8.24 4.44 17.81
N ALA A 689 9.55 4.62 17.65
CA ALA A 689 10.46 3.54 17.26
C ALA A 689 10.46 2.41 18.31
N LEU A 690 10.51 2.76 19.60
CA LEU A 690 10.36 1.79 20.69
C LEU A 690 9.00 1.09 20.66
N TYR A 691 7.90 1.83 20.46
CA TYR A 691 6.57 1.23 20.31
C TYR A 691 6.50 0.23 19.14
N VAL A 692 7.11 0.58 18.00
CA VAL A 692 7.21 -0.34 16.85
C VAL A 692 7.97 -1.60 17.24
N ALA A 693 9.13 -1.48 17.90
CA ALA A 693 9.94 -2.62 18.34
C ALA A 693 9.18 -3.57 19.28
N LEU A 694 8.51 -3.04 20.30
CA LEU A 694 7.72 -3.82 21.26
C LEU A 694 6.55 -4.57 20.59
N THR A 695 6.00 -4.02 19.51
CA THR A 695 4.83 -4.57 18.82
C THR A 695 5.16 -5.48 17.64
N ARG A 696 6.41 -5.92 17.48
CA ARG A 696 6.78 -6.93 16.46
C ARG A 696 6.62 -8.36 16.93
N SER A 697 6.51 -8.60 18.24
CA SER A 697 6.38 -9.94 18.81
C SER A 697 4.94 -10.45 18.81
N THR A 698 4.77 -11.70 18.43
CA THR A 698 3.49 -12.42 18.44
C THR A 698 3.42 -13.53 19.49
N ARG A 699 4.52 -13.87 20.18
CA ARG A 699 4.54 -14.87 21.27
C ARG A 699 5.33 -14.41 22.49
N ARG A 700 6.64 -14.17 22.35
CA ARG A 700 7.54 -13.86 23.48
C ARG A 700 8.23 -12.51 23.29
N LEU A 701 8.27 -11.71 24.34
CA LEU A 701 8.97 -10.43 24.36
C LEU A 701 9.90 -10.41 25.56
N SER A 702 11.17 -10.13 25.31
CA SER A 702 12.19 -9.95 26.34
C SER A 702 12.85 -8.60 26.17
N ILE A 703 13.09 -7.89 27.27
CA ILE A 703 13.70 -6.56 27.28
C ILE A 703 14.99 -6.68 28.09
N VAL A 704 16.14 -6.46 27.44
CA VAL A 704 17.46 -6.51 28.08
C VAL A 704 18.04 -5.11 28.15
N HIS A 705 18.39 -4.64 29.34
CA HIS A 705 18.84 -3.27 29.54
C HIS A 705 19.87 -3.16 30.67
N ALA A 706 20.92 -2.37 30.46
CA ALA A 706 21.82 -1.89 31.50
C ALA A 706 21.48 -0.44 31.87
N GLU A 707 20.97 0.35 30.93
CA GLU A 707 20.47 1.69 31.22
C GLU A 707 19.10 1.64 31.91
N PRO A 708 18.73 2.66 32.70
CA PRO A 708 17.39 2.77 33.26
C PRO A 708 16.32 2.75 32.16
N LEU A 709 15.24 2.00 32.37
CA LEU A 709 14.13 1.96 31.43
C LEU A 709 13.52 3.36 31.23
N PRO A 710 13.05 3.70 30.01
CA PRO A 710 12.29 4.92 29.77
C PRO A 710 11.12 5.03 30.74
N ALA A 711 10.84 6.23 31.26
CA ALA A 711 9.76 6.47 32.21
C ALA A 711 8.40 5.96 31.70
N ALA A 712 8.17 6.00 30.39
CA ALA A 712 6.95 5.52 29.74
C ALA A 712 6.76 3.99 29.80
N MET A 713 7.76 3.21 30.21
CA MET A 713 7.66 1.75 30.39
C MET A 713 7.39 1.35 31.84
N LEU A 714 7.66 2.25 32.79
CA LEU A 714 7.47 2.00 34.21
C LEU A 714 5.98 2.09 34.58
N ASP A 715 5.54 1.34 35.58
CA ASP A 715 4.21 1.51 36.15
C ASP A 715 4.09 2.89 36.83
N GLU A 716 2.98 3.59 36.61
CA GLU A 716 2.62 4.73 37.47
C GLU A 716 2.24 4.16 38.84
N SER A 717 3.18 4.25 39.79
CA SER A 717 3.01 3.85 41.19
C SER A 717 1.95 4.67 41.93
#